data_AF-A0A8C4ZAV0-F1
#
_entry.id   AF-A0A8C4ZAV0-F1
#
_cell.length_a   1.000
_cell.length_b   1.000
_cell.length_c   1.000
_cell.angle_alpha   90.00
_cell.angle_beta   90.00
_cell.angle_gamma   90.00
#
_symmetry.space_group_name_H-M   'P 1'
#
loop_
_entity.id
_entity.type
_entity.pdbx_description
1 polymer ?
#
loop_
_entity_poly.entity_id
_entity_poly.type
_entity_poly.pdbx_seq_one_letter_code
_entity_poly.pdbx_strand_id
1 'polypeptide(L)'
;EDRLESLICRVGEKSTSSLESNLEGLAGVLEADLPNYKNKILRILCAVARTLPEKLSVYTTLVGLLNARNYNFGGEFVEAMIRQLKETLKNNFYNEALYLVRFLSDLVNCHVIAAPSMVAMFENFISVTQEEDVPQVRSDWFVHVVLSCLPWVGKELYEKKDVEMDRLLSQIEGYLKRRSKTHLPMLQVWTAEKPHPQEEYLDCLWAQIQKLKKDRWQERHILRPYIAFDSVLCEALQHNLPPFTPPGHMPDTQYPMPRVIFRMFDYTDAPEGPVMPGSHSVERFVIEENLHNIIKSHWRERKSWWVCLARLCVCFAFNKSPPPPLLPQVIFGELFQLPCAPHLDVMYTTLLIELCKLQPGSLPQVLAQATEMLYMRLDTMNTTCIDRLINWFSHHLSNFQFRWSWDDWADCLTLDAEKPKPKFVKEVLEKSMRLSYHQRIVDIVPAGFTPLIPAEPSFYYKYGEESAAPLAGYQTSVTVGNAIKNRASNEEILAILKDMPKPNQEEDDDEGESFNPLKTEVFLQTLLHLAAKSFSHSFSALAKFHEILKVLTDSDEGKLHILRVVYEVWRNHPQMISVLVDKMIRTQIVDCAAVANWLFSQDMAHEFTRFYIWEILHSTIRKMNKHVQKIQKELEEVKARLDKHGDEEDMEKNSEDEEGQLEEQIERLQEKVESAQSEQKNLFLVIFQRFIMMLTEHLVRCETGSVDINTPWYKTCTERLQQIFLMHHVTIQPYVGTLENLLFTAELDPHILAVYQQFCALQL
;
A
#
# COMPACT_ATOMS: atom_id res chain seq x y z
N GLU A 1 15.10 0.47 35.86
CA GLU A 1 14.52 -0.32 34.75
C GLU A 1 14.82 0.31 33.39
N ASP A 2 14.51 1.59 33.16
CA ASP A 2 14.80 2.29 31.89
C ASP A 2 16.27 2.25 31.47
N ARG A 3 17.19 2.21 32.45
CA ARG A 3 18.63 1.99 32.23
C ARG A 3 18.91 0.67 31.51
N LEU A 4 18.26 -0.43 31.92
CA LEU A 4 18.48 -1.77 31.33
C LEU A 4 17.99 -1.81 29.89
N GLU A 5 16.81 -1.23 29.66
CA GLU A 5 16.23 -1.11 28.32
C GLU A 5 17.12 -0.27 27.40
N SER A 6 17.62 0.87 27.89
CA SER A 6 18.57 1.70 27.14
C SER A 6 19.86 0.96 26.80
N LEU A 7 20.45 0.21 27.74
CA LEU A 7 21.68 -0.55 27.51
C LEU A 7 21.47 -1.65 26.45
N ILE A 8 20.38 -2.41 26.55
CA ILE A 8 20.07 -3.49 25.59
C ILE A 8 19.73 -2.90 24.21
N CYS A 9 18.99 -1.80 24.12
CA CYS A 9 18.68 -1.19 22.84
C CYS A 9 19.93 -0.61 22.16
N ARG A 10 20.91 -0.14 22.94
CA ARG A 10 22.11 0.54 22.43
C ARG A 10 23.30 -0.36 22.11
N VAL A 11 23.32 -1.62 22.53
CA VAL A 11 24.41 -2.55 22.18
C VAL A 11 24.46 -2.76 20.67
N GLY A 12 25.65 -2.71 20.05
CA GLY A 12 25.79 -2.72 18.59
C GLY A 12 25.59 -1.36 17.90
N GLU A 13 25.43 -0.27 18.65
CA GLU A 13 25.55 1.08 18.09
C GLU A 13 27.02 1.53 18.02
N LYS A 14 27.27 2.68 17.39
CA LYS A 14 28.60 3.29 17.34
C LYS A 14 29.15 3.49 18.76
N SER A 15 30.26 2.84 19.05
CA SER A 15 30.95 2.86 20.34
C SER A 15 32.45 3.08 20.14
N THR A 16 33.13 3.55 21.18
CA THR A 16 34.61 3.63 21.21
C THR A 16 35.25 2.27 21.47
N SER A 17 34.48 1.32 22.02
CA SER A 17 34.92 -0.06 22.29
C SER A 17 34.40 -1.03 21.22
N SER A 18 35.09 -2.15 21.05
CA SER A 18 34.68 -3.18 20.09
C SER A 18 33.32 -3.79 20.45
N LEU A 19 32.63 -4.38 19.47
CA LEU A 19 31.33 -5.01 19.69
C LEU A 19 31.42 -6.13 20.73
N GLU A 20 32.48 -6.92 20.66
CA GLU A 20 32.80 -8.01 21.57
C GLU A 20 32.93 -7.49 23.00
N SER A 21 33.73 -6.44 23.21
CA SER A 21 33.88 -5.83 24.54
C SER A 21 32.57 -5.28 25.10
N ASN A 22 31.72 -4.68 24.25
CA ASN A 22 30.42 -4.17 24.68
C ASN A 22 29.45 -5.31 25.04
N LEU A 23 29.45 -6.41 24.27
CA LEU A 23 28.62 -7.59 24.53
C LEU A 23 29.02 -8.29 25.83
N GLU A 24 30.32 -8.52 26.02
CA GLU A 24 30.86 -9.13 27.24
C GLU A 24 30.54 -8.30 28.49
N GLY A 25 30.77 -6.98 28.40
CA GLY A 25 30.44 -6.06 29.49
C GLY A 25 28.93 -6.02 29.79
N LEU A 26 28.08 -6.01 28.76
CA LEU A 26 26.63 -6.02 28.96
C LEU A 26 26.15 -7.33 29.57
N ALA A 27 26.68 -8.48 29.15
CA ALA A 27 26.34 -9.78 29.73
C ALA A 27 26.63 -9.80 31.24
N GLY A 28 27.79 -9.29 31.68
CA GLY A 28 28.13 -9.17 33.09
C GLY A 28 27.21 -8.23 33.88
N VAL A 29 26.80 -7.09 33.29
CA VAL A 29 25.84 -6.16 33.92
C VAL A 29 24.47 -6.83 34.08
N LEU A 30 23.98 -7.49 33.04
CA LEU A 30 22.68 -8.16 33.06
C LEU A 30 22.66 -9.33 34.06
N GLU A 31 23.72 -10.12 34.12
CA GLU A 31 23.90 -11.20 35.10
C GLU A 31 23.80 -10.68 36.54
N ALA A 32 24.51 -9.58 36.86
CA ALA A 32 24.49 -8.98 38.19
C ALA A 32 23.10 -8.47 38.59
N ASP A 33 22.28 -8.06 37.62
CA ASP A 33 20.93 -7.55 37.82
C ASP A 33 19.84 -8.64 37.76
N LEU A 34 20.16 -9.89 37.39
CA LEU A 34 19.20 -11.00 37.35
C LEU A 34 18.44 -11.21 38.68
N PRO A 35 19.05 -11.16 39.87
CA PRO A 35 18.33 -11.44 41.13
C PRO A 35 17.11 -10.54 41.35
N ASN A 36 17.16 -9.29 40.88
CA ASN A 36 16.11 -8.30 41.10
C ASN A 36 15.28 -8.02 39.83
N TYR A 37 15.85 -8.23 38.64
CA TYR A 37 15.26 -7.77 37.38
C TYR A 37 15.11 -8.86 36.31
N LYS A 38 15.25 -10.15 36.64
CA LYS A 38 15.14 -11.28 35.68
C LYS A 38 13.92 -11.16 34.75
N ASN A 39 12.72 -10.97 35.29
CA ASN A 39 11.49 -10.88 34.50
C ASN A 39 11.50 -9.71 33.51
N LYS A 40 12.06 -8.56 33.92
CA LYS A 40 12.17 -7.38 33.06
C LYS A 40 13.21 -7.60 31.96
N ILE A 41 14.35 -8.21 32.28
CA ILE A 41 15.40 -8.56 31.32
C ILE A 41 14.86 -9.54 30.27
N LEU A 42 14.17 -10.60 30.70
CA LEU A 42 13.50 -11.55 29.80
C LEU A 42 12.54 -10.84 28.85
N ARG A 43 11.68 -9.96 29.39
CA ARG A 43 10.71 -9.20 28.60
C ARG A 43 11.39 -8.28 27.58
N ILE A 44 12.45 -7.58 27.96
CA ILE A 44 13.19 -6.69 27.04
C ILE A 44 13.87 -7.51 25.93
N LEU A 45 14.52 -8.62 26.27
CA LEU A 45 15.20 -9.48 25.29
C LEU A 45 14.19 -10.12 24.31
N CYS A 46 13.04 -10.58 24.79
CA CYS A 46 11.96 -11.06 23.92
C CYS A 46 11.39 -9.94 23.03
N ALA A 47 11.31 -8.71 23.55
CA ALA A 47 10.86 -7.56 22.78
C ALA A 47 11.83 -7.23 21.63
N VAL A 48 13.14 -7.11 21.90
CA VAL A 48 14.13 -6.80 20.86
C VAL A 48 14.29 -7.93 19.84
N ALA A 49 14.08 -9.20 20.24
CA ALA A 49 14.03 -10.33 19.31
C ALA A 49 12.88 -10.22 18.29
N ARG A 50 11.80 -9.51 18.66
CA ARG A 50 10.60 -9.29 17.84
C ARG A 50 10.66 -7.99 17.05
N THR A 51 11.28 -6.93 17.59
CA THR A 51 11.19 -5.58 17.04
C THR A 51 12.47 -5.09 16.35
N LEU A 52 13.63 -5.72 16.59
CA LEU A 52 14.92 -5.30 16.03
C LEU A 52 15.65 -6.46 15.30
N PRO A 53 15.01 -7.10 14.29
CA PRO A 53 15.59 -8.23 13.56
C PRO A 53 16.87 -7.87 12.79
N GLU A 54 17.10 -6.61 12.46
CA GLU A 54 18.35 -6.14 11.82
C GLU A 54 19.58 -6.27 12.73
N LYS A 55 19.38 -6.44 14.05
CA LYS A 55 20.42 -6.69 15.06
C LYS A 55 20.38 -8.12 15.62
N LEU A 56 19.74 -9.05 14.90
CA LEU A 56 19.52 -10.43 15.32
C LEU A 56 20.75 -11.07 15.98
N SER A 57 21.86 -11.15 15.25
CA SER A 57 23.05 -11.89 15.69
C SER A 57 23.79 -11.22 16.85
N VAL A 58 23.58 -9.92 17.07
CA VAL A 58 24.07 -9.20 18.25
C VAL A 58 23.33 -9.69 19.50
N TYR A 59 22.01 -9.82 19.40
CA TYR A 59 21.17 -10.22 20.51
C TYR A 59 21.25 -11.72 20.81
N THR A 60 21.37 -12.58 19.80
CA THR A 60 21.58 -14.02 20.02
C THR A 60 22.93 -14.28 20.70
N THR A 61 23.98 -13.56 20.31
CA THR A 61 25.29 -13.61 20.99
C THR A 61 25.17 -13.20 22.45
N LEU A 62 24.46 -12.09 22.74
CA LEU A 62 24.23 -11.64 24.13
C LEU A 62 23.51 -12.70 24.96
N VAL A 63 22.48 -13.34 24.40
CA VAL A 63 21.76 -14.44 25.05
C VAL A 63 22.66 -15.66 25.25
N GLY A 64 23.53 -15.98 24.28
CA GLY A 64 24.53 -17.04 24.39
C GLY A 64 25.48 -16.83 25.58
N LEU A 65 26.01 -15.61 25.72
CA LEU A 65 26.88 -15.25 26.85
C LEU A 65 26.13 -15.32 28.19
N LEU A 66 24.87 -14.90 28.23
CA LEU A 66 24.04 -15.03 29.43
C LEU A 66 23.72 -16.48 29.78
N ASN A 67 23.49 -17.35 28.80
CA ASN A 67 23.28 -18.78 29.01
C ASN A 67 24.55 -19.45 29.56
N ALA A 68 25.72 -19.11 29.02
CA ALA A 68 27.00 -19.63 29.50
C ALA A 68 27.26 -19.25 30.97
N ARG A 69 26.82 -18.05 31.38
CA ARG A 69 26.92 -17.57 32.78
C ARG A 69 25.83 -18.16 33.69
N ASN A 70 24.61 -18.32 33.18
CA ASN A 70 23.46 -18.81 33.92
C ASN A 70 22.55 -19.68 33.04
N TYR A 71 22.74 -21.01 33.13
CA TYR A 71 21.96 -21.98 32.35
C TYR A 71 20.45 -21.89 32.60
N ASN A 72 20.03 -21.68 33.85
CA ASN A 72 18.60 -21.58 34.20
C ASN A 72 17.93 -20.39 33.51
N PHE A 73 18.64 -19.25 33.43
CA PHE A 73 18.15 -18.09 32.70
C PHE A 73 17.97 -18.40 31.20
N GLY A 74 18.93 -19.11 30.59
CA GLY A 74 18.81 -19.55 29.19
C GLY A 74 17.56 -20.39 28.94
N GLY A 75 17.25 -21.33 29.84
CA GLY A 75 16.05 -22.16 29.77
C GLY A 75 14.76 -21.33 29.88
N GLU A 76 14.67 -20.46 30.89
CA GLU A 76 13.52 -19.55 31.07
C GLU A 76 13.32 -18.61 29.86
N PHE A 77 14.42 -18.16 29.24
CA PHE A 77 14.37 -17.34 28.04
C PHE A 77 13.82 -18.11 26.83
N VAL A 78 14.30 -19.34 26.59
CA VAL A 78 13.80 -20.19 25.50
C VAL A 78 12.31 -20.49 25.70
N GLU A 79 11.86 -20.80 26.91
CA GLU A 79 10.45 -20.97 27.21
C GLU A 79 9.62 -19.71 26.96
N ALA A 80 10.13 -18.54 27.38
CA ALA A 80 9.48 -17.26 27.15
C ALA A 80 9.34 -16.96 25.65
N MET A 81 10.37 -17.25 24.84
CA MET A 81 10.33 -17.09 23.39
C MET A 81 9.29 -17.99 22.72
N ILE A 82 9.15 -19.25 23.17
CA ILE A 82 8.12 -20.15 22.64
C ILE A 82 6.71 -19.71 23.05
N ARG A 83 6.50 -19.24 24.29
CA ARG A 83 5.23 -18.62 24.70
C ARG A 83 4.91 -17.40 23.84
N GLN A 84 5.88 -16.51 23.66
CA GLN A 84 5.74 -15.32 22.83
C GLN A 84 5.41 -15.69 21.38
N LEU A 85 6.05 -16.72 20.80
CA LEU A 85 5.74 -17.20 19.45
C LEU A 85 4.29 -17.66 19.33
N LYS A 86 3.79 -18.46 20.29
CA LYS A 86 2.39 -18.92 20.31
C LYS A 86 1.41 -17.75 20.39
N GLU A 87 1.66 -16.79 21.28
CA GLU A 87 0.85 -15.58 21.41
C GLU A 87 0.86 -14.73 20.12
N THR A 88 2.02 -14.58 19.51
CA THR A 88 2.21 -13.79 18.28
C THR A 88 1.45 -14.40 17.11
N LEU A 89 1.47 -15.74 16.98
CA LEU A 89 0.68 -16.46 15.97
C LEU A 89 -0.82 -16.37 16.23
N LYS A 90 -1.25 -16.52 17.49
CA LYS A 90 -2.66 -16.37 17.88
C LYS A 90 -3.22 -14.98 17.54
N ASN A 91 -2.38 -13.95 17.64
CA ASN A 91 -2.75 -12.57 17.34
C ASN A 91 -2.54 -12.17 15.87
N ASN A 92 -2.30 -13.12 14.96
CA ASN A 92 -2.04 -12.89 13.53
C ASN A 92 -0.80 -12.00 13.23
N PHE A 93 0.16 -11.90 14.14
CA PHE A 93 1.40 -11.12 13.95
C PHE A 93 2.49 -11.95 13.26
N TYR A 94 2.16 -12.53 12.10
CA TYR A 94 3.01 -13.48 11.37
C TYR A 94 4.40 -12.95 10.99
N ASN A 95 4.55 -11.66 10.68
CA ASN A 95 5.86 -11.08 10.39
C ASN A 95 6.77 -11.06 11.63
N GLU A 96 6.19 -10.80 12.80
CA GLU A 96 6.91 -10.80 14.07
C GLU A 96 7.26 -12.22 14.53
N ALA A 97 6.34 -13.18 14.30
CA ALA A 97 6.58 -14.59 14.56
C ALA A 97 7.77 -15.13 13.73
N LEU A 98 7.92 -14.67 12.48
CA LEU A 98 9.05 -15.03 11.64
C LEU A 98 10.39 -14.56 12.25
N TYR A 99 10.47 -13.35 12.82
CA TYR A 99 11.69 -12.90 13.50
C TYR A 99 12.00 -13.73 14.75
N LEU A 100 10.99 -14.11 15.53
CA LEU A 100 11.17 -14.98 16.70
C LEU A 100 11.74 -16.34 16.30
N VAL A 101 11.23 -16.96 15.22
CA VAL A 101 11.76 -18.25 14.73
C VAL A 101 13.19 -18.09 14.20
N ARG A 102 13.49 -16.99 13.51
CA ARG A 102 14.86 -16.68 13.05
C ARG A 102 15.81 -16.47 14.24
N PHE A 103 15.34 -15.88 15.33
CA PHE A 103 16.07 -15.74 16.59
C PHE A 103 16.38 -17.09 17.23
N LEU A 104 15.36 -17.95 17.37
CA LEU A 104 15.53 -19.33 17.86
C LEU A 104 16.51 -20.13 16.98
N SER A 105 16.46 -19.90 15.66
CA SER A 105 17.38 -20.54 14.71
C SER A 105 18.83 -20.12 14.94
N ASP A 106 19.11 -18.82 15.03
CA ASP A 106 20.50 -18.34 15.21
C ASP A 106 21.04 -18.60 16.64
N LEU A 107 20.17 -18.84 17.63
CA LEU A 107 20.56 -19.33 18.96
C LEU A 107 21.17 -20.74 18.96
N VAL A 108 20.95 -21.55 17.90
CA VAL A 108 21.66 -22.82 17.73
C VAL A 108 23.15 -22.57 17.51
N ASN A 109 23.48 -21.58 16.66
CA ASN A 109 24.87 -21.17 16.41
C ASN A 109 25.54 -20.58 17.67
N CYS A 110 24.75 -20.11 18.64
CA CYS A 110 25.23 -19.60 19.92
C CYS A 110 25.30 -20.67 21.02
N HIS A 111 25.10 -21.95 20.68
CA HIS A 111 25.06 -23.07 21.62
C HIS A 111 24.04 -22.92 22.75
N VAL A 112 22.94 -22.19 22.51
CA VAL A 112 21.82 -22.08 23.46
C VAL A 112 20.77 -23.14 23.21
N ILE A 113 20.46 -23.43 21.94
CA ILE A 113 19.46 -24.43 21.53
C ILE A 113 20.14 -25.60 20.82
N ALA A 114 19.73 -26.82 21.15
CA ALA A 114 20.21 -28.02 20.47
C ALA A 114 19.65 -28.11 19.03
N ALA A 115 20.54 -28.34 18.05
CA ALA A 115 20.17 -28.45 16.64
C ALA A 115 19.03 -29.46 16.35
N PRO A 116 18.96 -30.66 16.99
CA PRO A 116 17.86 -31.60 16.79
C PRO A 116 16.48 -31.03 17.13
N SER A 117 16.38 -30.17 18.15
CA SER A 117 15.11 -29.53 18.52
C SER A 117 14.64 -28.52 17.47
N MET A 118 15.55 -27.80 16.83
CA MET A 118 15.19 -26.90 15.72
C MET A 118 14.75 -27.67 14.47
N VAL A 119 15.43 -28.77 14.13
CA VAL A 119 15.00 -29.64 13.01
C VAL A 119 13.59 -30.18 13.27
N ALA A 120 13.31 -30.68 14.47
CA ALA A 120 11.97 -31.15 14.84
C ALA A 120 10.90 -30.05 14.74
N MET A 121 11.23 -28.81 15.12
CA MET A 121 10.34 -27.67 14.95
C MET A 121 10.07 -27.37 13.47
N PHE A 122 11.11 -27.40 12.63
CA PHE A 122 10.95 -27.20 11.18
C PHE A 122 10.18 -28.33 10.51
N GLU A 123 10.33 -29.58 10.94
CA GLU A 123 9.52 -30.70 10.47
C GLU A 123 8.03 -30.48 10.77
N ASN A 124 7.70 -30.01 11.98
CA ASN A 124 6.32 -29.65 12.34
C ASN A 124 5.80 -28.44 11.54
N PHE A 125 6.67 -27.54 11.09
CA PHE A 125 6.25 -26.42 10.22
C PHE A 125 5.95 -26.92 8.80
N ILE A 126 6.79 -27.81 8.27
CA ILE A 126 6.61 -28.35 6.91
C ILE A 126 5.46 -29.35 6.86
N SER A 127 5.09 -30.01 7.97
CA SER A 127 3.90 -30.87 8.00
C SER A 127 2.60 -30.11 7.72
N VAL A 128 2.56 -28.78 7.93
CA VAL A 128 1.40 -27.93 7.57
C VAL A 128 1.08 -28.00 6.08
N THR A 129 2.08 -28.27 5.22
CA THR A 129 1.87 -28.42 3.77
C THR A 129 1.04 -29.65 3.37
N GLN A 130 0.76 -30.54 4.33
CA GLN A 130 -0.05 -31.75 4.19
C GLN A 130 -1.40 -31.63 4.89
N GLU A 131 -1.69 -30.50 5.55
CA GLU A 131 -3.03 -30.23 6.09
C GLU A 131 -4.04 -30.11 4.93
N GLU A 132 -5.19 -30.76 5.07
CA GLU A 132 -6.30 -30.67 4.11
C GLU A 132 -7.17 -29.45 4.43
N ASP A 133 -7.84 -28.90 3.42
CA ASP A 133 -8.79 -27.78 3.55
C ASP A 133 -8.24 -26.52 4.23
N VAL A 134 -6.94 -26.24 4.05
CA VAL A 134 -6.31 -25.00 4.52
C VAL A 134 -5.89 -24.07 3.37
N PRO A 135 -5.91 -22.74 3.58
CA PRO A 135 -5.48 -21.80 2.55
C PRO A 135 -4.02 -21.99 2.13
N GLN A 136 -3.70 -21.73 0.86
CA GLN A 136 -2.31 -21.84 0.38
C GLN A 136 -1.37 -20.91 1.17
N VAL A 137 -1.84 -19.70 1.47
CA VAL A 137 -1.09 -18.67 2.22
C VAL A 137 -0.65 -19.12 3.63
N ARG A 138 -1.35 -20.07 4.25
CA ARG A 138 -0.94 -20.69 5.52
C ARG A 138 0.32 -21.51 5.34
N SER A 139 0.26 -22.47 4.41
CA SER A 139 1.38 -23.36 4.10
C SER A 139 2.58 -22.57 3.59
N ASP A 140 2.33 -21.58 2.74
CA ASP A 140 3.32 -20.64 2.21
C ASP A 140 4.08 -19.90 3.32
N TRP A 141 3.39 -19.45 4.37
CA TRP A 141 4.06 -18.76 5.48
C TRP A 141 5.01 -19.68 6.24
N PHE A 142 4.60 -20.90 6.59
CA PHE A 142 5.47 -21.85 7.30
C PHE A 142 6.68 -22.27 6.46
N VAL A 143 6.49 -22.53 5.16
CA VAL A 143 7.60 -22.81 4.22
C VAL A 143 8.55 -21.62 4.13
N HIS A 144 8.00 -20.40 4.03
CA HIS A 144 8.81 -19.19 4.00
C HIS A 144 9.63 -18.99 5.27
N VAL A 145 9.04 -19.24 6.44
CA VAL A 145 9.75 -19.14 7.73
C VAL A 145 10.94 -20.09 7.74
N VAL A 146 10.73 -21.37 7.41
CA VAL A 146 11.81 -22.36 7.39
C VAL A 146 12.91 -21.95 6.43
N LEU A 147 12.58 -21.68 5.16
CA LEU A 147 13.57 -21.29 4.15
C LEU A 147 14.33 -20.02 4.53
N SER A 148 13.64 -19.01 5.07
CA SER A 148 14.26 -17.73 5.45
C SER A 148 15.14 -17.81 6.70
N CYS A 149 15.09 -18.89 7.49
CA CYS A 149 15.99 -19.11 8.62
C CYS A 149 17.30 -19.78 8.20
N LEU A 150 17.31 -20.49 7.08
CA LEU A 150 18.47 -21.27 6.63
C LEU A 150 19.74 -20.45 6.32
N PRO A 151 19.70 -19.17 5.89
CA PRO A 151 20.91 -18.36 5.78
C PRO A 151 21.67 -18.23 7.11
N TRP A 152 20.94 -18.26 8.24
CA TRP A 152 21.55 -18.17 9.57
C TRP A 152 21.98 -19.52 10.10
N VAL A 153 21.10 -20.54 10.07
CA VAL A 153 21.31 -21.82 10.78
C VAL A 153 21.56 -23.02 9.87
N GLY A 154 21.36 -22.88 8.56
CA GLY A 154 21.32 -24.01 7.63
C GLY A 154 22.59 -24.86 7.63
N LYS A 155 23.75 -24.24 7.80
CA LYS A 155 25.04 -24.93 7.93
C LYS A 155 25.06 -25.88 9.14
N GLU A 156 24.76 -25.36 10.33
CA GLU A 156 24.81 -26.13 11.59
C GLU A 156 23.77 -27.26 11.60
N LEU A 157 22.55 -27.01 11.10
CA LEU A 157 21.54 -28.06 11.00
C LEU A 157 21.96 -29.16 10.02
N TYR A 158 22.51 -28.79 8.86
CA TYR A 158 22.93 -29.76 7.86
C TYR A 158 24.15 -30.57 8.33
N GLU A 159 25.09 -29.97 9.06
CA GLU A 159 26.26 -30.69 9.60
C GLU A 159 25.87 -31.70 10.69
N LYS A 160 24.82 -31.44 11.47
CA LYS A 160 24.36 -32.33 12.55
C LYS A 160 23.31 -33.34 12.11
N LYS A 161 22.49 -33.00 11.11
CA LYS A 161 21.21 -33.66 10.75
C LYS A 161 20.96 -33.61 9.23
N ASP A 162 21.95 -34.00 8.43
CA ASP A 162 21.89 -33.96 6.96
C ASP A 162 20.71 -34.76 6.37
N VAL A 163 20.49 -35.99 6.85
CA VAL A 163 19.41 -36.88 6.38
C VAL A 163 18.03 -36.26 6.62
N GLU A 164 17.78 -35.77 7.83
CA GLU A 164 16.51 -35.13 8.19
C GLU A 164 16.31 -33.81 7.41
N MET A 165 17.37 -33.02 7.24
CA MET A 165 17.33 -31.80 6.44
C MET A 165 17.08 -32.06 4.95
N ASP A 166 17.66 -33.10 4.36
CA ASP A 166 17.40 -33.47 2.96
C ASP A 166 15.97 -33.96 2.76
N ARG A 167 15.41 -34.70 3.72
CA ARG A 167 13.99 -35.07 3.72
C ARG A 167 13.10 -33.83 3.77
N LEU A 168 13.41 -32.88 4.66
CA LEU A 168 12.67 -31.64 4.81
C LEU A 168 12.70 -30.79 3.53
N LEU A 169 13.88 -30.61 2.92
CA LEU A 169 14.02 -29.87 1.66
C LEU A 169 13.27 -30.55 0.50
N SER A 170 13.24 -31.88 0.47
CA SER A 170 12.49 -32.64 -0.53
C SER A 170 10.97 -32.46 -0.39
N GLN A 171 10.47 -32.39 0.85
CA GLN A 171 9.06 -32.08 1.11
C GLN A 171 8.69 -30.65 0.67
N ILE A 172 9.57 -29.68 0.95
CA ILE A 172 9.40 -28.30 0.49
C ILE A 172 9.38 -28.26 -1.05
N GLU A 173 10.32 -28.91 -1.73
CA GLU A 173 10.34 -28.94 -3.20
C GLU A 173 9.06 -29.57 -3.78
N GLY A 174 8.59 -30.66 -3.18
CA GLY A 174 7.33 -31.30 -3.56
C GLY A 174 6.11 -30.41 -3.38
N TYR A 175 6.08 -29.58 -2.32
CA TYR A 175 5.05 -28.56 -2.12
C TYR A 175 5.16 -27.42 -3.14
N LEU A 176 6.34 -26.85 -3.35
CA LEU A 176 6.55 -25.72 -4.25
C LEU A 176 6.11 -26.03 -5.70
N LYS A 177 6.33 -27.27 -6.17
CA LYS A 177 5.90 -27.72 -7.51
C LYS A 177 4.38 -27.78 -7.72
N ARG A 178 3.59 -27.94 -6.65
CA ARG A 178 2.12 -28.03 -6.72
C ARG A 178 1.38 -26.73 -6.40
N ARG A 179 2.11 -25.68 -6.00
CA ARG A 179 1.51 -24.39 -5.65
C ARG A 179 0.86 -23.73 -6.85
N SER A 180 -0.29 -23.10 -6.62
CA SER A 180 -0.90 -22.19 -7.57
C SER A 180 -0.14 -20.87 -7.62
N LYS A 181 0.02 -20.34 -8.84
CA LYS A 181 0.66 -19.04 -9.14
C LYS A 181 -0.34 -18.01 -9.66
N THR A 182 -1.64 -18.23 -9.43
CA THR A 182 -2.70 -17.33 -9.91
C THR A 182 -2.50 -15.89 -9.47
N HIS A 183 -1.93 -15.63 -8.29
CA HIS A 183 -1.68 -14.28 -7.77
C HIS A 183 -0.54 -13.52 -8.51
N LEU A 184 0.34 -14.21 -9.23
CA LEU A 184 1.59 -13.63 -9.75
C LEU A 184 1.34 -12.42 -10.68
N PRO A 185 0.51 -12.52 -11.76
CA PRO A 185 0.29 -11.39 -12.66
C PRO A 185 -0.28 -10.15 -11.95
N MET A 186 -1.02 -10.37 -10.86
CA MET A 186 -1.63 -9.29 -10.09
C MET A 186 -0.65 -8.53 -9.18
N LEU A 187 0.50 -9.13 -8.88
CA LEU A 187 1.48 -8.58 -7.95
C LEU A 187 2.80 -8.16 -8.62
N GLN A 188 2.98 -8.46 -9.91
CA GLN A 188 4.15 -8.04 -10.67
C GLN A 188 4.15 -6.53 -10.96
N VAL A 189 5.26 -5.87 -10.67
CA VAL A 189 5.50 -4.47 -11.08
C VAL A 189 5.67 -4.39 -12.59
N TRP A 190 6.37 -5.35 -13.19
CA TRP A 190 6.52 -5.53 -14.63
C TRP A 190 6.15 -6.94 -15.04
N THR A 191 5.36 -7.06 -16.10
CA THR A 191 5.04 -8.37 -16.71
C THR A 191 6.14 -8.86 -17.67
N ALA A 192 7.10 -8.02 -18.04
CA ALA A 192 8.23 -8.42 -18.88
C ALA A 192 9.24 -9.27 -18.09
N GLU A 193 9.67 -10.38 -18.70
CA GLU A 193 10.72 -11.26 -18.16
C GLU A 193 12.14 -10.65 -18.29
N LYS A 194 12.31 -9.65 -19.16
CA LYS A 194 13.58 -8.99 -19.42
C LYS A 194 13.51 -7.51 -19.08
N PRO A 195 14.61 -6.91 -18.57
CA PRO A 195 15.91 -7.56 -18.30
C PRO A 195 15.92 -8.38 -16.99
N HIS A 196 14.95 -8.18 -16.10
CA HIS A 196 14.83 -8.95 -14.85
C HIS A 196 13.41 -9.47 -14.65
N PRO A 197 13.23 -10.78 -14.44
CA PRO A 197 11.94 -11.34 -14.10
C PRO A 197 11.50 -10.86 -12.71
N GLN A 198 10.21 -10.59 -12.56
CA GLN A 198 9.60 -10.30 -11.26
C GLN A 198 9.11 -11.63 -10.67
N GLU A 199 9.97 -12.27 -9.90
CA GLU A 199 9.79 -13.65 -9.42
C GLU A 199 8.87 -13.74 -8.20
N GLU A 200 8.10 -14.83 -8.11
CA GLU A 200 7.33 -15.15 -6.91
C GLU A 200 8.27 -15.41 -5.72
N TYR A 201 7.93 -14.89 -4.55
CA TYR A 201 8.88 -14.80 -3.42
C TYR A 201 9.40 -16.14 -2.91
N LEU A 202 8.59 -17.20 -2.93
CA LEU A 202 9.02 -18.52 -2.50
C LEU A 202 9.86 -19.23 -3.57
N ASP A 203 9.57 -19.06 -4.85
CA ASP A 203 10.43 -19.60 -5.92
C ASP A 203 11.82 -18.94 -5.91
N CYS A 204 11.85 -17.62 -5.75
CA CYS A 204 13.09 -16.85 -5.66
C CYS A 204 13.90 -17.27 -4.42
N LEU A 205 13.24 -17.38 -3.26
CA LEU A 205 13.89 -17.82 -2.02
C LEU A 205 14.37 -19.27 -2.13
N TRP A 206 13.60 -20.16 -2.76
CA TRP A 206 14.02 -21.53 -3.01
C TRP A 206 15.29 -21.59 -3.87
N ALA A 207 15.34 -20.84 -4.96
CA ALA A 207 16.54 -20.76 -5.80
C ALA A 207 17.76 -20.25 -5.02
N GLN A 208 17.56 -19.26 -4.13
CA GLN A 208 18.60 -18.75 -3.23
C GLN A 208 19.11 -19.81 -2.25
N ILE A 209 18.21 -20.57 -1.61
CA ILE A 209 18.57 -21.66 -0.69
C ILE A 209 19.27 -22.80 -1.44
N GLN A 210 18.82 -23.15 -2.65
CA GLN A 210 19.49 -24.17 -3.46
C GLN A 210 20.90 -23.75 -3.85
N LYS A 211 21.12 -22.46 -4.17
CA LYS A 211 22.46 -21.92 -4.37
C LYS A 211 23.30 -21.99 -3.09
N LEU A 212 22.74 -21.58 -1.95
CA LEU A 212 23.44 -21.66 -0.65
C LEU A 212 23.86 -23.10 -0.31
N LYS A 213 22.97 -24.08 -0.50
CA LYS A 213 23.26 -25.51 -0.32
C LYS A 213 24.37 -25.98 -1.26
N LYS A 214 24.31 -25.59 -2.54
CA LYS A 214 25.36 -25.89 -3.53
C LYS A 214 26.72 -25.31 -3.12
N ASP A 215 26.71 -24.13 -2.50
CA ASP A 215 27.88 -23.44 -1.97
C ASP A 215 28.27 -23.95 -0.56
N ARG A 216 27.80 -25.14 -0.16
CA ARG A 216 28.09 -25.80 1.13
C ARG A 216 27.70 -24.93 2.34
N TRP A 217 26.55 -24.28 2.24
CA TRP A 217 26.00 -23.41 3.28
C TRP A 217 26.94 -22.26 3.67
N GLN A 218 27.81 -21.82 2.76
CA GLN A 218 28.67 -20.66 2.95
C GLN A 218 28.05 -19.41 2.31
N GLU A 219 27.95 -18.35 3.08
CA GLU A 219 27.53 -17.01 2.64
C GLU A 219 28.55 -15.96 3.09
N ARG A 220 28.47 -14.75 2.53
CA ARG A 220 29.52 -13.72 2.69
C ARG A 220 29.06 -12.41 3.32
N HIS A 221 27.86 -12.36 3.91
CA HIS A 221 27.24 -11.11 4.35
C HIS A 221 26.88 -11.05 5.83
N ILE A 222 26.33 -12.12 6.42
CA ILE A 222 25.80 -12.09 7.79
C ILE A 222 26.94 -11.84 8.79
N LEU A 223 26.82 -10.81 9.62
CA LEU A 223 27.70 -10.59 10.76
C LEU A 223 27.36 -11.60 11.86
N ARG A 224 28.37 -12.32 12.37
CA ARG A 224 28.20 -13.40 13.37
C ARG A 224 29.09 -13.15 14.59
N PRO A 225 28.71 -12.25 15.53
CA PRO A 225 29.57 -11.86 16.66
C PRO A 225 29.96 -13.03 17.56
N TYR A 226 29.09 -14.03 17.70
CA TYR A 226 29.32 -15.24 18.49
C TYR A 226 30.56 -16.04 18.08
N ILE A 227 31.06 -15.92 16.83
CA ILE A 227 32.29 -16.58 16.39
C ILE A 227 33.50 -16.11 17.22
N ALA A 228 33.51 -14.86 17.70
CA ALA A 228 34.58 -14.34 18.53
C ALA A 228 34.56 -14.91 19.97
N PHE A 229 33.48 -15.58 20.37
CA PHE A 229 33.26 -16.12 21.71
C PHE A 229 33.20 -17.66 21.73
N ASP A 230 33.71 -18.32 20.68
CA ASP A 230 33.65 -19.77 20.48
C ASP A 230 34.12 -20.56 21.73
N SER A 231 35.22 -20.12 22.37
CA SER A 231 35.75 -20.75 23.58
C SER A 231 34.79 -20.72 24.77
N VAL A 232 33.94 -19.69 24.87
CA VAL A 232 32.95 -19.55 25.96
C VAL A 232 31.67 -20.31 25.62
N LEU A 233 31.20 -20.18 24.38
CA LEU A 233 29.92 -20.73 23.96
C LEU A 233 29.97 -22.26 23.79
N CYS A 234 31.10 -22.83 23.36
CA CYS A 234 31.26 -24.29 23.26
C CYS A 234 31.18 -25.02 24.61
N GLU A 235 31.53 -24.35 25.71
CA GLU A 235 31.43 -24.91 27.07
C GLU A 235 30.01 -24.79 27.66
N ALA A 236 29.15 -23.99 27.04
CA ALA A 236 27.79 -23.77 27.52
C ALA A 236 26.90 -25.00 27.24
N LEU A 237 26.02 -25.32 28.20
CA LEU A 237 25.02 -26.35 28.04
C LEU A 237 23.86 -25.86 27.16
N GLN A 238 23.41 -26.72 26.25
CA GLN A 238 22.31 -26.46 25.33
C GLN A 238 20.95 -26.84 25.95
N HIS A 239 19.91 -26.15 25.52
CA HIS A 239 18.51 -26.44 25.86
C HIS A 239 17.79 -27.13 24.71
N ASN A 240 16.85 -28.02 25.03
CA ASN A 240 15.93 -28.56 24.04
C ASN A 240 14.69 -27.67 23.96
N LEU A 241 14.18 -27.43 22.74
CA LEU A 241 12.90 -26.75 22.60
C LEU A 241 11.76 -27.64 23.11
N PRO A 242 10.77 -27.07 23.81
CA PRO A 242 9.48 -27.74 24.00
C PRO A 242 8.87 -28.14 22.65
N PRO A 243 8.17 -29.29 22.55
CA PRO A 243 7.43 -29.64 21.35
C PRO A 243 6.50 -28.51 20.92
N PHE A 244 6.64 -28.08 19.67
CA PHE A 244 5.83 -27.01 19.10
C PHE A 244 4.92 -27.58 18.02
N THR A 245 3.61 -27.42 18.23
CA THR A 245 2.59 -27.72 17.21
C THR A 245 2.08 -26.39 16.65
N PRO A 246 2.10 -26.18 15.33
CA PRO A 246 1.46 -25.03 14.69
C PRO A 246 0.00 -24.88 15.15
N PRO A 247 -0.46 -23.67 15.49
CA PRO A 247 -1.87 -23.44 15.77
C PRO A 247 -2.74 -23.86 14.57
N GLY A 248 -3.84 -24.56 14.82
CA GLY A 248 -4.79 -24.96 13.77
C GLY A 248 -5.36 -23.75 13.01
N HIS A 249 -5.75 -23.95 11.76
CA HIS A 249 -6.41 -22.91 10.97
C HIS A 249 -7.79 -22.58 11.54
N MET A 250 -8.11 -21.29 11.64
CA MET A 250 -9.44 -20.79 11.98
C MET A 250 -9.91 -19.82 10.88
N PRO A 251 -11.22 -19.71 10.57
CA PRO A 251 -11.72 -18.85 9.50
C PRO A 251 -11.38 -17.35 9.63
N ASP A 252 -11.13 -16.88 10.84
CA ASP A 252 -10.74 -15.51 11.18
C ASP A 252 -9.22 -15.27 11.10
N THR A 253 -8.42 -16.31 10.83
CA THR A 253 -6.97 -16.23 10.76
C THR A 253 -6.52 -15.54 9.48
N GLN A 254 -5.75 -14.46 9.61
CA GLN A 254 -5.25 -13.69 8.47
C GLN A 254 -3.76 -13.94 8.24
N TYR A 255 -3.43 -14.70 7.19
CA TYR A 255 -2.06 -14.97 6.80
C TYR A 255 -1.49 -13.86 5.89
N PRO A 256 -0.17 -13.63 5.91
CA PRO A 256 0.46 -12.70 4.98
C PRO A 256 0.19 -13.09 3.52
N MET A 257 -0.13 -12.09 2.69
CA MET A 257 -0.28 -12.28 1.25
C MET A 257 1.01 -12.76 0.60
N PRO A 258 0.91 -13.50 -0.53
CA PRO A 258 2.07 -13.79 -1.35
C PRO A 258 2.70 -12.49 -1.86
N ARG A 259 3.99 -12.55 -2.19
CA ARG A 259 4.76 -11.39 -2.65
C ARG A 259 5.48 -11.70 -3.95
N VAL A 260 5.81 -10.64 -4.68
CA VAL A 260 6.67 -10.69 -5.86
C VAL A 260 7.90 -9.86 -5.58
N ILE A 261 9.07 -10.42 -5.90
CA ILE A 261 10.35 -9.79 -5.60
C ILE A 261 10.64 -8.71 -6.62
N PHE A 262 10.70 -7.46 -6.15
CA PHE A 262 11.06 -6.33 -6.99
C PHE A 262 12.53 -6.40 -7.40
N ARG A 263 12.77 -6.44 -8.72
CA ARG A 263 14.13 -6.52 -9.27
C ARG A 263 14.28 -5.54 -10.41
N MET A 264 15.24 -4.61 -10.27
CA MET A 264 15.57 -3.67 -11.34
C MET A 264 17.06 -3.54 -11.64
N PHE A 265 17.95 -3.90 -10.70
CA PHE A 265 19.40 -3.83 -10.88
C PHE A 265 20.08 -5.19 -10.81
N ASP A 266 21.19 -5.30 -11.55
CA ASP A 266 22.20 -6.33 -11.42
C ASP A 266 23.64 -5.75 -11.33
N TYR A 267 24.64 -6.61 -11.48
CA TYR A 267 26.05 -6.22 -11.36
C TYR A 267 26.56 -5.34 -12.51
N THR A 268 25.87 -5.32 -13.65
CA THR A 268 26.24 -4.53 -14.84
C THR A 268 25.88 -3.05 -14.68
N ASP A 269 24.92 -2.74 -13.81
CA ASP A 269 24.47 -1.37 -13.54
C ASP A 269 25.41 -0.58 -12.63
N ALA A 270 26.40 -1.23 -11.99
CA ALA A 270 27.41 -0.59 -11.15
C ALA A 270 28.80 -1.22 -11.37
N PRO A 271 29.41 -1.04 -12.56
CA PRO A 271 30.64 -1.73 -12.95
C PRO A 271 31.87 -1.29 -12.15
N GLU A 272 31.89 -0.05 -11.65
CA GLU A 272 33.04 0.54 -10.92
C GLU A 272 32.98 0.30 -9.40
N GLY A 273 31.91 -0.33 -8.88
CA GLY A 273 31.68 -0.55 -7.45
C GLY A 273 31.92 -2.00 -6.98
N PRO A 274 31.69 -2.29 -5.68
CA PRO A 274 31.63 -3.66 -5.20
C PRO A 274 30.60 -4.48 -5.99
N VAL A 275 30.98 -5.68 -6.44
CA VAL A 275 30.10 -6.55 -7.22
C VAL A 275 28.80 -6.80 -6.45
N MET A 276 27.68 -6.47 -7.09
CA MET A 276 26.36 -6.66 -6.50
C MET A 276 26.05 -8.17 -6.38
N PRO A 277 25.54 -8.63 -5.23
CA PRO A 277 25.05 -10.00 -5.11
C PRO A 277 23.93 -10.28 -6.11
N GLY A 278 24.03 -11.38 -6.84
CA GLY A 278 23.05 -11.77 -7.85
C GLY A 278 21.67 -12.08 -7.25
N SER A 279 20.62 -12.01 -8.07
CA SER A 279 19.22 -12.17 -7.62
C SER A 279 18.95 -13.47 -6.85
N HIS A 280 19.60 -14.57 -7.24
CA HIS A 280 19.48 -15.88 -6.60
C HIS A 280 20.55 -16.16 -5.54
N SER A 281 21.19 -15.14 -4.97
CA SER A 281 22.10 -15.29 -3.82
C SER A 281 21.39 -14.95 -2.52
N VAL A 282 21.69 -15.68 -1.43
CA VAL A 282 21.12 -15.39 -0.11
C VAL A 282 21.62 -14.06 0.46
N GLU A 283 22.79 -13.59 0.04
CA GLU A 283 23.26 -12.25 0.41
C GLU A 283 22.31 -11.17 -0.11
N ARG A 284 21.78 -11.31 -1.34
CA ARG A 284 20.79 -10.37 -1.88
C ARG A 284 19.53 -10.35 -1.01
N PHE A 285 19.02 -11.52 -0.65
CA PHE A 285 17.87 -11.68 0.25
C PHE A 285 18.10 -11.01 1.61
N VAL A 286 19.20 -11.35 2.29
CA VAL A 286 19.50 -10.84 3.63
C VAL A 286 19.72 -9.32 3.62
N ILE A 287 20.38 -8.78 2.59
CA ILE A 287 20.59 -7.33 2.46
C ILE A 287 19.25 -6.61 2.33
N GLU A 288 18.38 -7.06 1.43
CA GLU A 288 17.09 -6.42 1.18
C GLU A 288 16.16 -6.53 2.40
N GLU A 289 16.08 -7.71 3.00
CA GLU A 289 15.32 -7.96 4.23
C GLU A 289 15.77 -7.03 5.38
N ASN A 290 17.08 -6.89 5.60
CA ASN A 290 17.60 -6.00 6.63
C ASN A 290 17.29 -4.54 6.33
N LEU A 291 17.42 -4.10 5.07
CA LEU A 291 17.07 -2.74 4.66
C LEU A 291 15.57 -2.45 4.88
N HIS A 292 14.69 -3.38 4.52
CA HIS A 292 13.24 -3.28 4.79
C HIS A 292 12.96 -3.17 6.30
N ASN A 293 13.61 -4.00 7.12
CA ASN A 293 13.43 -3.95 8.58
C ASN A 293 13.91 -2.63 9.19
N ILE A 294 15.04 -2.12 8.71
CA ILE A 294 15.56 -0.81 9.07
C ILE A 294 14.54 0.29 8.70
N ILE A 295 13.93 0.22 7.51
CA ILE A 295 12.87 1.16 7.13
C ILE A 295 11.68 1.10 8.08
N LYS A 296 11.20 -0.11 8.35
CA LYS A 296 10.09 -0.38 9.25
C LYS A 296 10.33 0.15 10.67
N SER A 297 11.56 0.06 11.19
CA SER A 297 11.90 0.54 12.53
C SER A 297 11.96 2.06 12.63
N HIS A 298 12.24 2.78 11.53
CA HIS A 298 12.59 4.21 11.56
C HIS A 298 11.77 5.12 10.64
N TRP A 299 10.72 4.62 9.98
CA TRP A 299 9.94 5.40 9.00
C TRP A 299 9.34 6.71 9.54
N ARG A 300 9.09 6.83 10.86
CA ARG A 300 8.55 8.04 11.49
C ARG A 300 9.59 9.14 11.69
N GLU A 301 10.87 8.79 11.84
CA GLU A 301 11.95 9.72 12.21
C GLU A 301 12.90 9.99 11.05
N ARG A 302 12.49 10.90 10.16
CA ARG A 302 13.23 11.25 8.93
C ARG A 302 14.67 11.71 9.18
N LYS A 303 14.95 12.39 10.30
CA LYS A 303 16.28 12.92 10.65
C LYS A 303 17.14 11.92 11.43
N SER A 304 16.54 11.01 12.20
CA SER A 304 17.24 9.92 12.91
C SER A 304 17.69 8.82 11.96
N TRP A 305 17.27 8.83 10.70
CA TRP A 305 17.85 8.01 9.64
C TRP A 305 19.35 8.21 9.46
N TRP A 306 19.94 9.36 9.84
CA TRP A 306 21.40 9.51 9.98
C TRP A 306 22.01 8.45 10.91
N VAL A 307 21.32 8.14 12.01
CA VAL A 307 21.73 7.11 12.98
C VAL A 307 21.49 5.72 12.39
N CYS A 308 20.47 5.54 11.56
CA CYS A 308 20.19 4.25 10.93
C CYS A 308 21.08 3.95 9.71
N LEU A 309 21.47 4.94 8.90
CA LEU A 309 22.48 4.82 7.84
C LEU A 309 23.90 4.63 8.41
N ALA A 310 24.18 5.27 9.55
CA ALA A 310 25.39 5.00 10.34
C ALA A 310 25.36 3.61 11.01
N ARG A 311 24.19 3.04 11.32
CA ARG A 311 24.00 1.66 11.79
C ARG A 311 23.95 0.62 10.67
N LEU A 312 23.57 1.01 9.46
CA LEU A 312 23.79 0.21 8.25
C LEU A 312 25.27 -0.12 8.08
N CYS A 313 26.18 0.79 8.45
CA CYS A 313 27.61 0.49 8.51
C CYS A 313 28.01 -0.53 9.60
N VAL A 314 27.11 -0.88 10.53
CA VAL A 314 27.30 -1.95 11.54
C VAL A 314 26.72 -3.28 11.05
N CYS A 315 25.54 -3.30 10.41
CA CYS A 315 24.95 -4.51 9.83
C CYS A 315 25.79 -5.08 8.68
N PHE A 316 26.40 -4.20 7.88
CA PHE A 316 27.44 -4.59 6.93
C PHE A 316 28.76 -4.65 7.69
N ALA A 317 29.22 -5.87 8.01
CA ALA A 317 30.51 -6.17 8.63
C ALA A 317 31.51 -5.03 8.43
N PHE A 318 31.79 -4.28 9.49
CA PHE A 318 32.62 -3.06 9.52
C PHE A 318 33.56 -2.99 8.31
N ASN A 319 33.32 -2.04 7.39
CA ASN A 319 34.14 -1.63 6.23
C ASN A 319 33.58 -1.83 4.80
N LYS A 320 32.33 -2.28 4.59
CA LYS A 320 31.73 -2.27 3.23
C LYS A 320 30.35 -1.63 3.22
N SER A 321 30.23 -0.44 2.62
CA SER A 321 28.92 0.17 2.33
C SER A 321 28.09 -0.76 1.43
N PRO A 322 26.75 -0.85 1.57
CA PRO A 322 25.92 -1.52 0.58
C PRO A 322 26.26 -1.00 -0.82
N PRO A 323 26.27 -1.84 -1.87
CA PRO A 323 26.35 -1.39 -3.24
C PRO A 323 25.34 -0.24 -3.47
N PRO A 324 25.77 0.95 -3.91
CA PRO A 324 24.92 2.14 -4.01
C PRO A 324 23.55 1.94 -4.68
N PRO A 325 23.39 1.08 -5.71
CA PRO A 325 22.07 0.86 -6.34
C PRO A 325 21.07 0.07 -5.49
N LEU A 326 21.51 -0.71 -4.49
CA LEU A 326 20.58 -1.50 -3.67
C LEU A 326 19.66 -0.64 -2.81
N LEU A 327 20.10 0.55 -2.40
CA LEU A 327 19.29 1.43 -1.56
C LEU A 327 18.09 2.00 -2.32
N PRO A 328 18.25 2.66 -3.50
CA PRO A 328 17.12 3.01 -4.36
C PRO A 328 16.25 1.80 -4.72
N GLN A 329 16.85 0.62 -4.95
CA GLN A 329 16.07 -0.56 -5.27
C GLN A 329 15.09 -0.96 -4.18
N VAL A 330 15.54 -1.03 -2.93
CA VAL A 330 14.67 -1.41 -1.81
C VAL A 330 13.57 -0.37 -1.61
N ILE A 331 13.92 0.92 -1.73
CA ILE A 331 12.95 2.02 -1.59
C ILE A 331 11.89 1.96 -2.70
N PHE A 332 12.29 1.76 -3.95
CA PHE A 332 11.33 1.58 -5.05
C PHE A 332 10.57 0.26 -4.94
N GLY A 333 11.20 -0.80 -4.43
CA GLY A 333 10.54 -2.07 -4.14
C GLY A 333 9.40 -1.92 -3.14
N GLU A 334 9.60 -1.13 -2.08
CA GLU A 334 8.51 -0.79 -1.15
C GLU A 334 7.47 0.13 -1.80
N LEU A 335 7.90 1.19 -2.50
CA LEU A 335 6.98 2.14 -3.13
C LEU A 335 6.08 1.45 -4.16
N PHE A 336 6.62 0.52 -4.94
CA PHE A 336 5.89 -0.22 -5.98
C PHE A 336 5.33 -1.56 -5.50
N GLN A 337 5.42 -1.87 -4.20
CA GLN A 337 4.85 -3.08 -3.65
C GLN A 337 3.34 -3.13 -3.87
N LEU A 338 2.85 -4.20 -4.49
CA LEU A 338 1.42 -4.49 -4.62
C LEU A 338 1.02 -5.47 -3.50
N PRO A 339 -0.15 -5.29 -2.84
CA PRO A 339 -1.20 -4.32 -3.15
C PRO A 339 -0.92 -2.87 -2.74
N CYS A 340 -0.20 -2.66 -1.64
CA CYS A 340 0.14 -1.34 -1.12
C CYS A 340 1.57 -1.32 -0.56
N ALA A 341 2.16 -0.11 -0.55
CA ALA A 341 3.44 0.11 0.10
C ALA A 341 3.31 -0.08 1.63
N PRO A 342 4.34 -0.60 2.32
CA PRO A 342 4.33 -0.77 3.78
C PRO A 342 4.09 0.53 4.56
N HIS A 343 4.49 1.67 3.98
CA HIS A 343 4.35 3.00 4.56
C HIS A 343 3.75 3.99 3.55
N LEU A 344 3.37 5.18 4.03
CA LEU A 344 2.81 6.23 3.18
C LEU A 344 3.78 6.62 2.05
N ASP A 345 3.30 6.67 0.81
CA ASP A 345 4.08 6.93 -0.41
C ASP A 345 5.01 8.16 -0.30
N VAL A 346 4.51 9.24 0.33
CA VAL A 346 5.26 10.49 0.51
C VAL A 346 6.54 10.31 1.34
N MET A 347 6.57 9.33 2.24
CA MET A 347 7.72 9.02 3.08
C MET A 347 8.94 8.70 2.21
N TYR A 348 8.77 7.83 1.20
CA TYR A 348 9.84 7.41 0.29
C TYR A 348 10.42 8.58 -0.52
N THR A 349 9.58 9.53 -0.93
CA THR A 349 10.05 10.75 -1.62
C THR A 349 10.98 11.53 -0.70
N THR A 350 10.55 11.78 0.53
CA THR A 350 11.36 12.54 1.51
C THR A 350 12.62 11.78 1.94
N LEU A 351 12.53 10.45 2.03
CA LEU A 351 13.67 9.59 2.36
C LEU A 351 14.76 9.72 1.29
N LEU A 352 14.42 9.58 0.00
CA LEU A 352 15.38 9.72 -1.10
C LEU A 352 16.01 11.12 -1.14
N ILE A 353 15.24 12.17 -0.85
CA ILE A 353 15.77 13.54 -0.74
C ILE A 353 16.80 13.65 0.38
N GLU A 354 16.49 13.14 1.58
CA GLU A 354 17.45 13.15 2.68
C GLU A 354 18.69 12.34 2.34
N LEU A 355 18.55 11.14 1.78
CA LEU A 355 19.68 10.32 1.34
C LEU A 355 20.57 11.03 0.30
N CYS A 356 20.00 11.80 -0.63
CA CYS A 356 20.77 12.60 -1.58
C CYS A 356 21.59 13.71 -0.90
N LYS A 357 21.11 14.25 0.23
CA LYS A 357 21.88 15.19 1.05
C LYS A 357 23.00 14.49 1.82
N LEU A 358 22.81 13.23 2.21
CA LEU A 358 23.83 12.42 2.91
C LEU A 358 24.98 12.02 1.98
N GLN A 359 24.65 11.63 0.75
CA GLN A 359 25.61 11.12 -0.24
C GLN A 359 25.54 11.93 -1.54
N PRO A 360 25.87 13.24 -1.52
CA PRO A 360 25.70 14.12 -2.68
C PRO A 360 26.59 13.74 -3.87
N GLY A 361 27.71 13.04 -3.62
CA GLY A 361 28.67 12.66 -4.65
C GLY A 361 28.36 11.37 -5.41
N SER A 362 27.37 10.58 -4.98
CA SER A 362 27.07 9.26 -5.58
C SER A 362 25.58 8.99 -5.75
N LEU A 363 24.79 9.17 -4.70
CA LEU A 363 23.38 8.75 -4.73
C LEU A 363 22.52 9.48 -5.78
N PRO A 364 22.67 10.80 -6.03
CA PRO A 364 21.91 11.46 -7.09
C PRO A 364 22.10 10.84 -8.47
N GLN A 365 23.31 10.37 -8.79
CA GLN A 365 23.61 9.72 -10.07
C GLN A 365 22.93 8.36 -10.17
N VAL A 366 23.01 7.57 -9.10
CA VAL A 366 22.35 6.26 -9.02
C VAL A 366 20.83 6.41 -9.09
N LEU A 367 20.27 7.46 -8.46
CA LEU A 367 18.84 7.74 -8.50
C LEU A 367 18.39 8.21 -9.89
N ALA A 368 19.19 9.03 -10.58
CA ALA A 368 18.93 9.41 -11.96
C ALA A 368 18.95 8.18 -12.90
N GLN A 369 19.95 7.30 -12.76
CA GLN A 369 20.01 6.02 -13.48
C GLN A 369 18.79 5.14 -13.18
N ALA A 370 18.38 5.04 -11.91
CA ALA A 370 17.18 4.31 -11.52
C ALA A 370 15.94 4.87 -12.23
N THR A 371 15.81 6.20 -12.27
CA THR A 371 14.68 6.91 -12.89
C THR A 371 14.63 6.63 -14.38
N GLU A 372 15.79 6.66 -15.05
CA GLU A 372 15.94 6.33 -16.46
C GLU A 372 15.51 4.88 -16.75
N MET A 373 15.95 3.92 -15.93
CA MET A 373 15.55 2.52 -16.06
C MET A 373 14.05 2.31 -15.83
N LEU A 374 13.44 3.04 -14.88
CA LEU A 374 12.00 2.99 -14.64
C LEU A 374 11.23 3.52 -15.86
N TYR A 375 11.66 4.65 -16.43
CA TYR A 375 11.08 5.23 -17.65
C TYR A 375 11.18 4.27 -18.86
N MET A 376 12.37 3.71 -19.09
CA MET A 376 12.61 2.81 -20.22
C MET A 376 11.83 1.50 -20.12
N ARG A 377 11.36 1.12 -18.93
CA ARG A 377 10.59 -0.11 -18.67
C ARG A 377 9.09 0.17 -18.43
N LEU A 378 8.57 1.34 -18.78
CA LEU A 378 7.16 1.70 -18.58
C LEU A 378 6.17 0.82 -19.35
N ASP A 379 6.57 0.26 -20.49
CA ASP A 379 5.65 -0.44 -21.42
C ASP A 379 4.89 -1.59 -20.76
N THR A 380 5.55 -2.33 -19.86
CA THR A 380 4.97 -3.46 -19.12
C THR A 380 4.79 -3.18 -17.64
N MET A 381 5.00 -1.93 -17.19
CA MET A 381 4.79 -1.57 -15.79
C MET A 381 3.29 -1.59 -15.47
N ASN A 382 2.91 -2.08 -14.29
CA ASN A 382 1.54 -2.04 -13.82
C ASN A 382 1.08 -0.60 -13.57
N THR A 383 -0.13 -0.25 -14.00
CA THR A 383 -0.70 1.11 -13.91
C THR A 383 -0.68 1.66 -12.47
N THR A 384 -0.91 0.81 -11.45
CA THR A 384 -0.84 1.24 -10.03
C THR A 384 0.57 1.71 -9.67
N CYS A 385 1.60 1.08 -10.21
CA CYS A 385 3.00 1.47 -9.97
C CYS A 385 3.36 2.73 -10.76
N ILE A 386 2.84 2.88 -11.99
CA ILE A 386 3.01 4.08 -12.82
C ILE A 386 2.43 5.31 -12.09
N ASP A 387 1.24 5.21 -11.48
CA ASP A 387 0.65 6.30 -10.67
C ASP A 387 1.60 6.76 -9.54
N ARG A 388 2.19 5.79 -8.83
CA ARG A 388 3.13 6.07 -7.73
C ARG A 388 4.42 6.69 -8.25
N LEU A 389 4.91 6.24 -9.42
CA LEU A 389 6.08 6.81 -10.08
C LEU A 389 5.82 8.26 -10.53
N ILE A 390 4.65 8.55 -11.11
CA ILE A 390 4.24 9.90 -11.51
C ILE A 390 4.23 10.82 -10.28
N ASN A 391 3.60 10.40 -9.17
CA ASN A 391 3.54 11.19 -7.95
C ASN A 391 4.92 11.41 -7.30
N TRP A 392 5.72 10.35 -7.22
CA TRP A 392 7.08 10.43 -6.68
C TRP A 392 7.96 11.34 -7.53
N PHE A 393 8.00 11.14 -8.85
CA PHE A 393 8.91 11.86 -9.73
C PHE A 393 8.55 13.35 -9.82
N SER A 394 7.27 13.67 -10.01
CA SER A 394 6.80 15.07 -10.05
C SER A 394 7.10 15.82 -8.74
N HIS A 395 6.92 15.17 -7.58
CA HIS A 395 7.26 15.74 -6.27
C HIS A 395 8.78 15.78 -6.01
N HIS A 396 9.54 14.80 -6.50
CA HIS A 396 11.01 14.84 -6.45
C HIS A 396 11.52 16.06 -7.24
N LEU A 397 11.07 16.23 -8.49
CA LEU A 397 11.42 17.36 -9.34
C LEU A 397 11.11 18.71 -8.68
N SER A 398 9.97 18.87 -8.01
CA SER A 398 9.62 20.12 -7.34
C SER A 398 10.60 20.52 -6.23
N ASN A 399 11.31 19.55 -5.64
CA ASN A 399 12.34 19.79 -4.62
C ASN A 399 13.71 20.14 -5.23
N PHE A 400 13.92 19.93 -6.54
CA PHE A 400 15.16 20.21 -7.27
C PHE A 400 14.94 21.17 -8.46
N GLN A 401 14.09 22.18 -8.24
CA GLN A 401 13.79 23.28 -9.19
C GLN A 401 13.25 22.82 -10.55
N PHE A 402 12.66 21.61 -10.60
CA PHE A 402 12.17 20.94 -11.80
C PHE A 402 13.24 20.70 -12.87
N ARG A 403 14.50 20.47 -12.45
CA ARG A 403 15.59 20.15 -13.37
C ARG A 403 15.57 18.67 -13.74
N TRP A 404 15.45 18.40 -15.03
CA TRP A 404 15.58 17.07 -15.63
C TRP A 404 16.10 17.20 -17.07
N SER A 405 16.82 16.19 -17.55
CA SER A 405 17.28 16.11 -18.94
C SER A 405 16.18 15.54 -19.84
N TRP A 406 15.13 16.33 -20.06
CA TRP A 406 13.96 15.90 -20.85
C TRP A 406 14.30 15.40 -22.27
N ASP A 407 15.36 15.92 -22.89
CA ASP A 407 15.81 15.48 -24.22
C ASP A 407 16.19 13.99 -24.26
N ASP A 408 16.60 13.39 -23.13
CA ASP A 408 16.88 11.95 -23.04
C ASP A 408 15.63 11.09 -23.29
N TRP A 409 14.43 11.69 -23.10
CA TRP A 409 13.13 11.06 -23.29
C TRP A 409 12.43 11.50 -24.58
N ALA A 410 13.17 12.07 -25.54
CA ALA A 410 12.59 12.51 -26.81
C ALA A 410 12.00 11.35 -27.65
N ASP A 411 12.31 10.10 -27.31
CA ASP A 411 11.72 8.91 -27.93
C ASP A 411 10.19 8.88 -27.83
N CYS A 412 9.61 9.37 -26.73
CA CYS A 412 8.16 9.40 -26.53
C CYS A 412 7.40 10.29 -27.52
N LEU A 413 8.06 11.31 -28.10
CA LEU A 413 7.44 12.27 -29.02
C LEU A 413 7.04 11.64 -30.36
N THR A 414 7.63 10.48 -30.68
CA THR A 414 7.36 9.73 -31.92
C THR A 414 6.35 8.59 -31.72
N LEU A 415 5.94 8.35 -30.47
CA LEU A 415 4.99 7.29 -30.10
C LEU A 415 3.55 7.80 -30.11
N ASP A 416 2.61 6.86 -30.19
CA ASP A 416 1.19 7.16 -29.97
C ASP A 416 0.96 7.73 -28.55
N ALA A 417 0.11 8.75 -28.44
CA ALA A 417 -0.09 9.51 -27.20
C ALA A 417 -0.67 8.66 -26.04
N GLU A 418 -1.35 7.55 -26.33
CA GLU A 418 -1.87 6.64 -25.31
C GLU A 418 -0.85 5.58 -24.86
N LYS A 419 0.34 5.53 -25.47
CA LYS A 419 1.43 4.65 -25.00
C LYS A 419 1.96 5.11 -23.64
N PRO A 420 2.52 4.19 -22.83
CA PRO A 420 2.90 4.50 -21.44
C PRO A 420 3.91 5.65 -21.30
N LYS A 421 4.92 5.75 -22.17
CA LYS A 421 5.95 6.80 -22.10
C LYS A 421 5.42 8.24 -22.31
N PRO A 422 4.75 8.59 -23.44
CA PRO A 422 4.21 9.93 -23.61
C PRO A 422 3.14 10.26 -22.57
N LYS A 423 2.30 9.28 -22.20
CA LYS A 423 1.30 9.43 -21.14
C LYS A 423 1.93 9.75 -19.79
N PHE A 424 3.00 9.03 -19.43
CA PHE A 424 3.76 9.28 -18.21
C PHE A 424 4.31 10.70 -18.15
N VAL A 425 4.96 11.18 -19.23
CA VAL A 425 5.50 12.53 -19.29
C VAL A 425 4.39 13.58 -19.15
N LYS A 426 3.27 13.42 -19.87
CA LYS A 426 2.11 14.32 -19.80
C LYS A 426 1.55 14.42 -18.37
N GLU A 427 1.37 13.28 -17.70
CA GLU A 427 0.85 13.23 -16.32
C GLU A 427 1.86 13.79 -15.30
N VAL A 428 3.16 13.56 -15.50
CA VAL A 428 4.23 14.18 -14.67
C VAL A 428 4.20 15.69 -14.81
N LEU A 429 4.14 16.22 -16.03
CA LEU A 429 4.09 17.67 -16.27
C LEU A 429 2.82 18.30 -15.68
N GLU A 430 1.68 17.62 -15.77
CA GLU A 430 0.44 18.05 -15.11
C GLU A 430 0.61 18.11 -13.58
N LYS A 431 1.20 17.08 -12.97
CA LYS A 431 1.46 17.08 -11.53
C LYS A 431 2.46 18.15 -11.11
N SER A 432 3.51 18.36 -11.89
CA SER A 432 4.45 19.45 -11.68
C SER A 432 3.77 20.82 -11.80
N MET A 433 2.82 21.00 -12.72
CA MET A 433 2.02 22.22 -12.82
C MET A 433 1.19 22.46 -11.55
N ARG A 434 0.57 21.42 -10.98
CA ARG A 434 -0.19 21.53 -9.71
C ARG A 434 0.69 21.95 -8.51
N LEU A 435 1.99 21.67 -8.56
CA LEU A 435 2.99 22.11 -7.58
C LEU A 435 3.69 23.41 -7.98
N SER A 436 3.29 24.03 -9.09
CA SER A 436 3.88 25.23 -9.67
C SER A 436 2.80 26.06 -10.39
N TYR A 437 3.09 26.57 -11.58
CA TYR A 437 2.15 27.28 -12.45
C TYR A 437 2.47 26.99 -13.93
N HIS A 438 1.49 27.17 -14.82
CA HIS A 438 1.58 26.78 -16.24
C HIS A 438 2.85 27.29 -16.93
N GLN A 439 3.11 28.60 -16.88
CA GLN A 439 4.29 29.20 -17.53
C GLN A 439 5.61 28.59 -17.05
N ARG A 440 5.74 28.25 -15.76
CA ARG A 440 6.95 27.60 -15.24
C ARG A 440 7.19 26.25 -15.89
N ILE A 441 6.13 25.48 -16.15
CA ILE A 441 6.23 24.17 -16.78
C ILE A 441 6.59 24.30 -18.27
N VAL A 442 6.07 25.32 -18.94
CA VAL A 442 6.47 25.68 -20.31
C VAL A 442 7.97 25.98 -20.39
N ASP A 443 8.51 26.71 -19.41
CA ASP A 443 9.90 27.17 -19.43
C ASP A 443 10.95 26.08 -19.11
N ILE A 444 10.57 24.97 -18.45
CA ILE A 444 11.51 23.93 -18.00
C ILE A 444 11.67 22.77 -19.00
N VAL A 445 10.81 22.69 -20.02
CA VAL A 445 10.84 21.62 -21.04
C VAL A 445 11.38 22.14 -22.37
N PRO A 446 12.06 21.30 -23.18
CA PRO A 446 12.46 21.65 -24.54
C PRO A 446 11.27 21.93 -25.46
N ALA A 447 11.48 22.72 -26.52
CA ALA A 447 10.43 23.11 -27.46
C ALA A 447 9.71 21.91 -28.15
N GLY A 448 10.40 20.77 -28.32
CA GLY A 448 9.79 19.56 -28.88
C GLY A 448 8.69 18.96 -27.99
N PHE A 449 8.69 19.24 -26.68
CA PHE A 449 7.75 18.69 -25.71
C PHE A 449 6.45 19.50 -25.59
N THR A 450 6.28 20.60 -26.32
CA THR A 450 5.06 21.44 -26.28
C THR A 450 3.75 20.65 -26.38
N PRO A 451 3.61 19.61 -27.22
CA PRO A 451 2.36 18.83 -27.29
C PRO A 451 2.02 18.04 -26.02
N LEU A 452 2.99 17.82 -25.13
CA LEU A 452 2.81 17.08 -23.87
C LEU A 452 2.57 18.00 -22.67
N ILE A 453 2.68 19.32 -22.84
CA ILE A 453 2.45 20.29 -21.76
C ILE A 453 0.94 20.30 -21.44
N PRO A 454 0.55 20.26 -20.15
CA PRO A 454 -0.85 20.40 -19.75
C PRO A 454 -1.40 21.75 -20.20
N ALA A 455 -2.66 21.78 -20.64
CA ALA A 455 -3.34 23.02 -20.99
C ALA A 455 -3.38 24.01 -19.81
N GLU A 456 -3.44 25.30 -20.11
CA GLU A 456 -3.59 26.33 -19.08
C GLU A 456 -4.90 26.12 -18.30
N PRO A 457 -4.84 26.07 -16.95
CA PRO A 457 -6.02 25.84 -16.14
C PRO A 457 -6.93 27.07 -16.13
N SER A 458 -7.93 27.06 -17.02
CA SER A 458 -8.88 28.15 -17.23
C SER A 458 -10.32 27.72 -16.94
N PHE A 459 -11.16 28.67 -16.51
CA PHE A 459 -12.61 28.48 -16.42
C PHE A 459 -13.28 28.71 -17.78
N TYR A 460 -14.17 27.82 -18.19
CA TYR A 460 -15.00 28.01 -19.38
C TYR A 460 -16.42 28.42 -18.97
N TYR A 461 -16.80 29.66 -19.28
CA TYR A 461 -18.15 30.17 -19.01
C TYR A 461 -18.98 30.19 -20.30
N LYS A 462 -19.98 29.32 -20.41
CA LYS A 462 -20.83 29.19 -21.61
C LYS A 462 -21.57 30.47 -21.98
N TYR A 463 -21.90 31.31 -20.99
CA TYR A 463 -22.69 32.54 -21.17
C TYR A 463 -21.84 33.82 -21.03
N GLY A 464 -20.52 33.73 -21.20
CA GLY A 464 -19.60 34.85 -20.95
C GLY A 464 -19.44 35.86 -22.08
N GLU A 465 -19.64 35.43 -23.32
CA GLU A 465 -19.48 36.29 -24.50
C GLU A 465 -20.84 36.83 -24.99
N GLU A 466 -20.87 38.03 -25.59
CA GLU A 466 -22.10 38.57 -26.20
C GLU A 466 -22.62 37.69 -27.36
N SER A 467 -21.74 36.90 -27.99
CA SER A 467 -22.07 35.88 -28.98
C SER A 467 -22.98 34.77 -28.43
N ALA A 468 -23.06 34.62 -27.10
CA ALA A 468 -23.90 33.65 -26.41
C ALA A 468 -25.34 34.10 -26.19
N ALA A 469 -25.71 35.33 -26.57
CA ALA A 469 -27.07 35.85 -26.45
C ALA A 469 -28.18 34.96 -27.07
N PRO A 470 -27.94 34.21 -28.17
CA PRO A 470 -28.93 33.27 -28.72
C PRO A 470 -29.09 31.97 -27.93
N LEU A 471 -28.21 31.66 -26.97
CA LEU A 471 -28.26 30.40 -26.22
C LEU A 471 -29.45 30.39 -25.25
N ALA A 472 -30.12 29.23 -25.18
CA ALA A 472 -31.15 28.98 -24.18
C ALA A 472 -30.56 29.21 -22.77
N GLY A 473 -31.24 30.01 -21.96
CA GLY A 473 -30.82 30.34 -20.59
C GLY A 473 -29.85 31.51 -20.44
N TYR A 474 -29.39 32.17 -21.51
CA TYR A 474 -28.49 33.33 -21.42
C TYR A 474 -29.07 34.46 -20.56
N GLN A 475 -30.30 34.89 -20.83
CA GLN A 475 -30.96 35.96 -20.07
C GLN A 475 -31.10 35.63 -18.57
N THR A 476 -31.41 34.37 -18.28
CA THR A 476 -31.51 33.87 -16.90
C THR A 476 -30.14 33.83 -16.24
N SER A 477 -29.06 33.45 -16.96
CA SER A 477 -27.69 33.49 -16.42
C SER A 477 -27.27 34.90 -15.99
N VAL A 478 -27.63 35.92 -16.78
CA VAL A 478 -27.35 37.33 -16.45
C VAL A 478 -28.15 37.76 -15.23
N THR A 479 -29.44 37.42 -15.17
CA THR A 479 -30.33 37.73 -14.04
C THR A 479 -29.86 37.06 -12.75
N VAL A 480 -29.55 35.76 -12.78
CA VAL A 480 -28.99 35.00 -11.65
C VAL A 480 -27.64 35.56 -11.24
N GLY A 481 -26.76 35.90 -12.18
CA GLY A 481 -25.46 36.48 -11.90
C GLY A 481 -25.56 37.81 -11.17
N ASN A 482 -26.49 38.68 -11.57
CA ASN A 482 -26.77 39.94 -10.89
C ASN A 482 -27.39 39.72 -9.51
N ALA A 483 -28.31 38.76 -9.37
CA ALA A 483 -28.90 38.40 -8.08
C ALA A 483 -27.82 37.93 -7.08
N ILE A 484 -26.90 37.05 -7.50
CA ILE A 484 -25.79 36.57 -6.67
C ILE A 484 -24.88 37.73 -6.24
N LYS A 485 -24.50 38.61 -7.18
CA LYS A 485 -23.68 39.80 -6.89
C LYS A 485 -24.35 40.75 -5.90
N ASN A 486 -25.67 40.92 -6.02
CA ASN A 486 -26.50 41.73 -5.12
C ASN A 486 -26.87 41.04 -3.81
N ARG A 487 -26.32 39.83 -3.56
CA ARG A 487 -26.54 39.03 -2.34
C ARG A 487 -28.00 38.64 -2.10
N ALA A 488 -28.72 38.34 -3.18
CA ALA A 488 -30.07 37.78 -3.14
C ALA A 488 -30.16 36.52 -2.26
N SER A 489 -31.35 36.26 -1.71
CA SER A 489 -31.64 35.06 -0.91
C SER A 489 -31.76 33.81 -1.78
N ASN A 490 -31.74 32.62 -1.16
CA ASN A 490 -31.92 31.36 -1.91
C ASN A 490 -33.30 31.29 -2.58
N GLU A 491 -34.34 31.78 -1.89
CA GLU A 491 -35.72 31.84 -2.39
C GLU A 491 -35.86 32.74 -3.62
N GLU A 492 -35.22 33.92 -3.60
CA GLU A 492 -35.24 34.85 -4.73
C GLU A 492 -34.60 34.24 -5.97
N ILE A 493 -33.49 33.50 -5.80
CA ILE A 493 -32.82 32.84 -6.92
C ILE A 493 -33.63 31.64 -7.42
N LEU A 494 -34.24 30.85 -6.53
CA LEU A 494 -35.14 29.76 -6.91
C LEU A 494 -36.35 30.28 -7.69
N ALA A 495 -36.90 31.44 -7.32
CA ALA A 495 -37.97 32.10 -8.06
C ALA A 495 -37.54 32.46 -9.48
N ILE A 496 -36.34 33.03 -9.66
CA ILE A 496 -35.78 33.33 -11.00
C ILE A 496 -35.60 32.04 -11.83
N LEU A 497 -35.19 30.94 -11.20
CA LEU A 497 -35.00 29.66 -11.88
C LEU A 497 -36.33 28.95 -12.20
N LYS A 498 -37.45 29.33 -11.59
CA LYS A 498 -38.75 28.66 -11.78
C LYS A 498 -39.24 28.79 -13.22
N ASP A 499 -39.05 29.97 -13.82
CA ASP A 499 -39.58 30.39 -15.13
C ASP A 499 -38.78 29.84 -16.34
N MET A 500 -37.85 28.93 -16.11
CA MET A 500 -37.00 28.36 -17.16
C MET A 500 -37.70 27.26 -17.97
N PRO A 501 -37.61 27.28 -19.31
CA PRO A 501 -38.21 26.26 -20.16
C PRO A 501 -37.56 24.89 -19.91
N LYS A 502 -38.36 23.82 -19.97
CA LYS A 502 -37.87 22.44 -19.98
C LYS A 502 -37.50 22.06 -21.43
N PRO A 503 -36.26 21.66 -21.73
CA PRO A 503 -35.93 21.14 -23.05
C PRO A 503 -36.66 19.81 -23.28
N ASN A 504 -37.39 19.67 -24.39
CA ASN A 504 -38.10 18.46 -24.87
C ASN A 504 -39.38 18.02 -24.12
N GLN A 505 -40.31 18.93 -23.81
CA GLN A 505 -41.70 18.52 -23.59
C GLN A 505 -42.47 18.62 -24.92
N GLU A 506 -42.93 17.48 -25.46
CA GLU A 506 -44.12 17.46 -26.30
C GLU A 506 -45.32 17.88 -25.42
N GLU A 507 -46.28 18.62 -25.97
CA GLU A 507 -47.29 19.40 -25.22
C GLU A 507 -48.29 18.60 -24.35
N ASP A 508 -48.14 17.28 -24.18
CA ASP A 508 -49.16 16.40 -23.58
C ASP A 508 -48.74 15.60 -22.32
N ASP A 509 -47.54 15.75 -21.77
CA ASP A 509 -47.16 15.09 -20.50
C ASP A 509 -47.30 16.05 -19.29
N ASP A 510 -48.53 16.16 -18.79
CA ASP A 510 -48.87 16.79 -17.51
C ASP A 510 -48.74 15.77 -16.35
N GLU A 511 -48.31 16.25 -15.17
CA GLU A 511 -48.23 15.55 -13.86
C GLU A 511 -46.91 14.84 -13.44
N GLY A 512 -45.77 15.53 -13.57
CA GLY A 512 -44.58 15.22 -12.75
C GLY A 512 -43.59 16.39 -12.63
N GLU A 513 -43.03 16.62 -11.44
CA GLU A 513 -41.84 17.47 -11.23
C GLU A 513 -40.61 16.82 -11.90
N SER A 514 -40.58 16.79 -13.23
CA SER A 514 -39.44 16.26 -13.98
C SER A 514 -38.22 17.16 -13.87
N PHE A 515 -37.05 16.53 -13.73
CA PHE A 515 -35.72 17.16 -13.70
C PHE A 515 -35.53 18.13 -14.88
N ASN A 516 -35.11 19.37 -14.60
CA ASN A 516 -34.82 20.36 -15.65
C ASN A 516 -33.30 20.60 -15.76
N PRO A 517 -32.62 20.04 -16.78
CA PRO A 517 -31.17 20.18 -16.93
C PRO A 517 -30.72 21.62 -17.14
N LEU A 518 -31.51 22.42 -17.86
CA LEU A 518 -31.16 23.81 -18.18
C LEU A 518 -31.15 24.72 -16.93
N LYS A 519 -32.04 24.46 -15.96
CA LYS A 519 -32.02 25.16 -14.65
C LYS A 519 -30.71 24.92 -13.92
N THR A 520 -30.31 23.65 -13.82
CA THR A 520 -29.08 23.23 -13.16
C THR A 520 -27.85 23.78 -13.86
N GLU A 521 -27.81 23.71 -15.20
CA GLU A 521 -26.71 24.22 -16.00
C GLU A 521 -26.51 25.73 -15.82
N VAL A 522 -27.56 26.54 -16.02
CA VAL A 522 -27.48 27.99 -15.92
C VAL A 522 -27.05 28.42 -14.53
N PHE A 523 -27.66 27.87 -13.49
CA PHE A 523 -27.34 28.22 -12.11
C PHE A 523 -25.89 27.88 -11.78
N LEU A 524 -25.47 26.63 -12.04
CA LEU A 524 -24.15 26.16 -11.63
C LEU A 524 -23.02 26.80 -12.43
N GLN A 525 -23.17 26.98 -13.75
CA GLN A 525 -22.20 27.72 -14.57
C GLN A 525 -21.98 29.14 -14.04
N THR A 526 -23.09 29.86 -13.76
CA THR A 526 -23.04 31.23 -13.26
C THR A 526 -22.40 31.29 -11.88
N LEU A 527 -22.78 30.38 -10.98
CA LEU A 527 -22.25 30.31 -9.62
C LEU A 527 -20.74 30.06 -9.63
N LEU A 528 -20.29 29.06 -10.38
CA LEU A 528 -18.87 28.69 -10.45
C LEU A 528 -18.04 29.76 -11.17
N HIS A 529 -18.60 30.44 -12.17
CA HIS A 529 -17.94 31.58 -12.82
C HIS A 529 -17.62 32.69 -11.83
N LEU A 530 -18.61 33.10 -11.02
CA LEU A 530 -18.43 34.14 -10.00
C LEU A 530 -17.48 33.71 -8.88
N ALA A 531 -17.29 32.40 -8.71
CA ALA A 531 -16.45 31.80 -7.67
C ALA A 531 -15.13 31.21 -8.20
N ALA A 532 -14.77 31.46 -9.46
CA ALA A 532 -13.63 30.83 -10.16
C ALA A 532 -12.25 31.28 -9.65
N LYS A 533 -12.19 32.32 -8.80
CA LYS A 533 -10.94 32.93 -8.35
C LYS A 533 -10.04 32.01 -7.53
N SER A 534 -10.62 31.14 -6.69
CA SER A 534 -9.86 30.16 -5.91
C SER A 534 -10.76 29.05 -5.36
N PHE A 535 -10.15 27.96 -4.88
CA PHE A 535 -10.87 26.86 -4.22
C PHE A 535 -11.75 27.37 -3.06
N SER A 536 -11.25 28.29 -2.25
CA SER A 536 -12.01 28.86 -1.13
C SER A 536 -13.27 29.59 -1.59
N HIS A 537 -13.19 30.38 -2.66
CA HIS A 537 -14.38 31.08 -3.20
C HIS A 537 -15.41 30.06 -3.69
N SER A 538 -14.98 29.04 -4.44
CA SER A 538 -15.86 27.97 -4.92
C SER A 538 -16.50 27.20 -3.76
N PHE A 539 -15.75 26.86 -2.70
CA PHE A 539 -16.31 26.17 -1.53
C PHE A 539 -17.30 27.03 -0.76
N SER A 540 -17.02 28.32 -0.59
CA SER A 540 -17.95 29.26 0.04
C SER A 540 -19.22 29.44 -0.79
N ALA A 541 -19.09 29.46 -2.12
CA ALA A 541 -20.24 29.52 -3.03
C ALA A 541 -21.12 28.28 -2.91
N LEU A 542 -20.55 27.07 -2.96
CA LEU A 542 -21.29 25.82 -2.75
C LEU A 542 -21.96 25.76 -1.38
N ALA A 543 -21.31 26.27 -0.32
CA ALA A 543 -21.89 26.30 1.02
C ALA A 543 -23.03 27.32 1.14
N LYS A 544 -22.88 28.51 0.56
CA LYS A 544 -23.89 29.58 0.63
C LYS A 544 -25.19 29.19 -0.08
N PHE A 545 -25.08 28.56 -1.25
CA PHE A 545 -26.24 28.16 -2.05
C PHE A 545 -26.51 26.66 -1.99
N HIS A 546 -26.14 26.02 -0.87
CA HIS A 546 -26.30 24.58 -0.66
C HIS A 546 -27.76 24.12 -0.82
N GLU A 547 -28.70 24.90 -0.30
CA GLU A 547 -30.15 24.63 -0.41
C GLU A 547 -30.62 24.54 -1.87
N ILE A 548 -30.24 25.51 -2.71
CA ILE A 548 -30.55 25.50 -4.14
C ILE A 548 -29.95 24.27 -4.81
N LEU A 549 -28.68 23.96 -4.49
CA LEU A 549 -28.00 22.80 -5.04
C LEU A 549 -28.71 21.50 -4.65
N LYS A 550 -29.18 21.38 -3.39
CA LYS A 550 -29.95 20.22 -2.93
C LYS A 550 -31.25 20.05 -3.70
N VAL A 551 -32.00 21.13 -3.93
CA VAL A 551 -33.23 21.12 -4.75
C VAL A 551 -32.92 20.68 -6.19
N LEU A 552 -31.83 21.16 -6.78
CA LEU A 552 -31.43 20.81 -8.14
C LEU A 552 -30.89 19.37 -8.28
N THR A 553 -30.50 18.73 -7.17
CA THR A 553 -29.92 17.37 -7.12
C THR A 553 -30.82 16.38 -6.38
N ASP A 554 -32.12 16.64 -6.30
CA ASP A 554 -33.04 15.73 -5.62
C ASP A 554 -33.15 14.39 -6.36
N SER A 555 -33.10 14.42 -7.69
CA SER A 555 -33.02 13.23 -8.55
C SER A 555 -31.57 12.81 -8.84
N ASP A 556 -31.38 11.52 -9.14
CA ASP A 556 -30.08 10.99 -9.56
C ASP A 556 -29.61 11.57 -10.89
N GLU A 557 -30.53 11.87 -11.81
CA GLU A 557 -30.24 12.61 -13.05
C GLU A 557 -29.69 14.01 -12.75
N GLY A 558 -30.23 14.70 -11.75
CA GLY A 558 -29.74 16.00 -11.31
C GLY A 558 -28.33 15.96 -10.74
N LYS A 559 -28.03 14.94 -9.92
CA LYS A 559 -26.67 14.70 -9.40
C LYS A 559 -25.67 14.47 -10.54
N LEU A 560 -26.01 13.62 -11.51
CA LEU A 560 -25.17 13.34 -12.68
C LEU A 560 -24.97 14.59 -13.55
N HIS A 561 -26.03 15.37 -13.75
CA HIS A 561 -25.97 16.58 -14.56
C HIS A 561 -25.11 17.67 -13.91
N ILE A 562 -25.17 17.85 -12.58
CA ILE A 562 -24.24 18.75 -11.87
C ILE A 562 -22.79 18.35 -12.12
N LEU A 563 -22.46 17.05 -12.05
CA LEU A 563 -21.10 16.57 -12.29
C LEU A 563 -20.64 16.84 -13.73
N ARG A 564 -21.53 16.63 -14.71
CA ARG A 564 -21.29 16.98 -16.11
C ARG A 564 -21.01 18.47 -16.29
N VAL A 565 -21.83 19.34 -15.71
CA VAL A 565 -21.63 20.80 -15.79
C VAL A 565 -20.32 21.21 -15.13
N VAL A 566 -19.95 20.63 -13.98
CA VAL A 566 -18.64 20.85 -13.33
C VAL A 566 -17.49 20.49 -14.27
N TYR A 567 -17.59 19.37 -14.97
CA TYR A 567 -16.59 18.97 -15.96
C TYR A 567 -16.53 19.96 -17.13
N GLU A 568 -17.65 20.32 -17.73
CA GLU A 568 -17.70 21.24 -18.88
C GLU A 568 -17.02 22.59 -18.58
N VAL A 569 -17.24 23.15 -17.38
CA VAL A 569 -16.67 24.45 -17.00
C VAL A 569 -15.21 24.37 -16.54
N TRP A 570 -14.75 23.23 -16.02
CA TRP A 570 -13.41 23.04 -15.45
C TRP A 570 -12.56 21.97 -16.16
N ARG A 571 -12.90 21.58 -17.40
CA ARG A 571 -12.20 20.52 -18.16
C ARG A 571 -10.68 20.70 -18.25
N ASN A 572 -10.20 21.94 -18.29
CA ASN A 572 -8.77 22.26 -18.34
C ASN A 572 -8.11 22.34 -16.94
N HIS A 573 -8.88 22.19 -15.87
CA HIS A 573 -8.39 22.26 -14.49
C HIS A 573 -8.79 21.01 -13.66
N PRO A 574 -8.17 19.84 -13.90
CA PRO A 574 -8.51 18.58 -13.22
C PRO A 574 -8.42 18.63 -11.69
N GLN A 575 -7.50 19.43 -11.15
CA GLN A 575 -7.39 19.64 -9.70
C GLN A 575 -8.63 20.33 -9.11
N MET A 576 -9.22 21.31 -9.82
CA MET A 576 -10.45 21.96 -9.40
C MET A 576 -11.62 20.97 -9.41
N ILE A 577 -11.78 20.18 -10.48
CA ILE A 577 -12.79 19.11 -10.55
C ILE A 577 -12.67 18.19 -9.34
N SER A 578 -11.45 17.73 -9.05
CA SER A 578 -11.19 16.81 -7.94
C SER A 578 -11.65 17.36 -6.59
N VAL A 579 -11.36 18.63 -6.30
CA VAL A 579 -11.75 19.25 -5.01
C VAL A 579 -13.22 19.65 -4.94
N LEU A 580 -13.85 19.99 -6.08
CA LEU A 580 -15.29 20.25 -6.13
C LEU A 580 -16.09 18.96 -5.91
N VAL A 581 -15.72 17.87 -6.58
CA VAL A 581 -16.33 16.55 -6.35
C VAL A 581 -16.13 16.11 -4.89
N ASP A 582 -14.92 16.27 -4.36
CA ASP A 582 -14.62 15.98 -2.95
C ASP A 582 -15.57 16.74 -2.00
N LYS A 583 -15.79 18.04 -2.27
CA LYS A 583 -16.64 18.91 -1.47
C LYS A 583 -18.12 18.56 -1.62
N MET A 584 -18.60 18.33 -2.84
CA MET A 584 -19.99 18.00 -3.14
C MET A 584 -20.42 16.68 -2.47
N ILE A 585 -19.54 15.67 -2.41
CA ILE A 585 -19.79 14.44 -1.63
C ILE A 585 -19.92 14.76 -0.13
N ARG A 586 -18.99 15.53 0.43
CA ARG A 586 -18.99 15.84 1.88
C ARG A 586 -20.20 16.66 2.31
N THR A 587 -20.76 17.47 1.42
CA THR A 587 -21.96 18.27 1.67
C THR A 587 -23.23 17.62 1.14
N GLN A 588 -23.17 16.34 0.72
CA GLN A 588 -24.32 15.57 0.22
C GLN A 588 -25.08 16.25 -0.93
N ILE A 589 -24.38 17.03 -1.75
CA ILE A 589 -24.93 17.55 -3.03
C ILE A 589 -24.99 16.38 -4.03
N VAL A 590 -23.97 15.53 -4.03
CA VAL A 590 -23.95 14.27 -4.77
C VAL A 590 -23.54 13.15 -3.81
N ASP A 591 -23.92 11.93 -4.13
CA ASP A 591 -23.47 10.73 -3.42
C ASP A 591 -22.32 10.02 -4.16
N CYS A 592 -21.77 8.99 -3.54
CA CYS A 592 -20.65 8.23 -4.10
C CYS A 592 -21.04 7.47 -5.37
N ALA A 593 -22.29 6.99 -5.47
CA ALA A 593 -22.77 6.21 -6.60
C ALA A 593 -22.93 7.08 -7.86
N ALA A 594 -23.46 8.30 -7.72
CA ALA A 594 -23.53 9.28 -8.80
C ALA A 594 -22.14 9.60 -9.35
N VAL A 595 -21.13 9.79 -8.48
CA VAL A 595 -19.75 10.04 -8.91
C VAL A 595 -19.16 8.83 -9.64
N ALA A 596 -19.38 7.61 -9.14
CA ALA A 596 -18.93 6.41 -9.85
C ALA A 596 -19.56 6.32 -11.26
N ASN A 597 -20.88 6.45 -11.37
CA ASN A 597 -21.59 6.43 -12.65
C ASN A 597 -21.13 7.52 -13.61
N TRP A 598 -20.86 8.73 -13.11
CA TRP A 598 -20.35 9.84 -13.91
C TRP A 598 -18.95 9.54 -14.49
N LEU A 599 -18.03 8.98 -13.71
CA LEU A 599 -16.68 8.66 -14.18
C LEU A 599 -16.66 7.59 -15.28
N PHE A 600 -17.64 6.67 -15.28
CA PHE A 600 -17.83 5.66 -16.32
C PHE A 600 -18.81 6.08 -17.43
N SER A 601 -19.26 7.35 -17.44
CA SER A 601 -20.19 7.85 -18.46
C SER A 601 -19.50 8.07 -19.81
N GLN A 602 -20.30 8.10 -20.88
CA GLN A 602 -19.80 8.38 -22.23
C GLN A 602 -19.19 9.79 -22.35
N ASP A 603 -19.68 10.75 -21.56
CA ASP A 603 -19.13 12.12 -21.51
C ASP A 603 -17.68 12.16 -20.99
N MET A 604 -17.26 11.14 -20.23
CA MET A 604 -15.92 11.02 -19.65
C MET A 604 -15.02 10.01 -20.39
N ALA A 605 -15.52 9.37 -21.46
CA ALA A 605 -14.82 8.27 -22.13
C ALA A 605 -13.43 8.64 -22.67
N HIS A 606 -13.26 9.88 -23.17
CA HIS A 606 -11.98 10.37 -23.69
C HIS A 606 -10.98 10.77 -22.58
N GLU A 607 -11.44 11.01 -21.36
CA GLU A 607 -10.59 11.29 -20.20
C GLU A 607 -10.30 10.04 -19.37
N PHE A 608 -11.01 8.93 -19.62
CA PHE A 608 -11.05 7.73 -18.78
C PHE A 608 -9.66 7.18 -18.40
N THR A 609 -8.69 7.25 -19.31
CA THR A 609 -7.34 6.72 -19.09
C THR A 609 -6.44 7.69 -18.32
N ARG A 610 -6.85 8.94 -18.07
CA ARG A 610 -6.05 9.93 -17.33
C ARG A 610 -6.07 9.71 -15.84
N PHE A 611 -5.00 10.15 -15.19
CA PHE A 611 -4.76 9.82 -13.79
C PHE A 611 -5.82 10.40 -12.84
N TYR A 612 -6.24 11.65 -13.07
CA TYR A 612 -7.15 12.37 -12.15
C TYR A 612 -8.53 11.70 -11.99
N ILE A 613 -9.01 10.98 -13.02
CA ILE A 613 -10.27 10.20 -12.96
C ILE A 613 -10.21 9.18 -11.83
N TRP A 614 -9.11 8.46 -11.76
CA TRP A 614 -8.87 7.42 -10.76
C TRP A 614 -8.54 8.02 -9.39
N GLU A 615 -7.88 9.19 -9.33
CA GLU A 615 -7.73 9.93 -8.08
C GLU A 615 -9.09 10.28 -7.46
N ILE A 616 -10.05 10.73 -8.27
CA ILE A 616 -11.41 11.02 -7.85
C ILE A 616 -12.10 9.75 -7.38
N LEU A 617 -12.10 8.67 -8.18
CA LEU A 617 -12.75 7.41 -7.82
C LEU A 617 -12.23 6.85 -6.49
N HIS A 618 -10.92 6.74 -6.33
CA HIS A 618 -10.33 6.24 -5.09
C HIS A 618 -10.54 7.19 -3.92
N SER A 619 -10.61 8.51 -4.14
CA SER A 619 -10.99 9.47 -3.09
C SER A 619 -12.44 9.26 -2.63
N THR A 620 -13.36 9.03 -3.56
CA THR A 620 -14.76 8.70 -3.30
C THR A 620 -14.89 7.42 -2.47
N ILE A 621 -14.24 6.33 -2.88
CA ILE A 621 -14.26 5.06 -2.12
C ILE A 621 -13.67 5.26 -0.71
N ARG A 622 -12.54 5.97 -0.57
CA ARG A 622 -11.96 6.24 0.76
C ARG A 622 -12.88 7.02 1.68
N LYS A 623 -13.70 7.94 1.16
CA LYS A 623 -14.71 8.65 1.95
C LYS A 623 -15.80 7.70 2.42
N MET A 624 -16.29 6.85 1.53
CA MET A 624 -17.30 5.84 1.86
C MET A 624 -16.78 4.90 2.96
N ASN A 625 -15.55 4.39 2.82
CA ASN A 625 -14.93 3.53 3.82
C ASN A 625 -14.75 4.25 5.17
N LYS A 626 -14.32 5.51 5.17
CA LYS A 626 -14.21 6.31 6.40
C LYS A 626 -15.56 6.63 7.02
N HIS A 627 -16.61 6.77 6.23
CA HIS A 627 -17.97 6.98 6.72
C HIS A 627 -18.46 5.76 7.51
N VAL A 628 -18.33 4.57 6.93
CA VAL A 628 -18.65 3.30 7.60
C VAL A 628 -17.82 3.12 8.87
N GLN A 629 -16.49 3.28 8.80
CA GLN A 629 -15.61 3.16 9.96
C GLN A 629 -15.96 4.14 11.08
N LYS A 630 -16.37 5.37 10.75
CA LYS A 630 -16.76 6.37 11.73
C LYS A 630 -18.02 5.93 12.49
N ILE A 631 -19.06 5.49 11.77
CA ILE A 631 -20.32 5.06 12.40
C ILE A 631 -20.10 3.77 13.21
N GLN A 632 -19.32 2.82 12.69
CA GLN A 632 -18.94 1.60 13.42
C GLN A 632 -18.22 1.92 14.73
N LYS A 633 -17.27 2.86 14.70
CA LYS A 633 -16.56 3.29 15.90
C LYS A 633 -17.49 3.97 16.90
N GLU A 634 -18.42 4.80 16.43
CA GLU A 634 -19.46 5.41 17.30
C GLU A 634 -20.33 4.33 17.96
N LEU A 635 -20.73 3.28 17.24
CA LEU A 635 -21.46 2.13 17.78
C LEU A 635 -20.65 1.37 18.84
N GLU A 636 -19.37 1.08 18.56
CA GLU A 636 -18.47 0.41 19.50
C GLU A 636 -18.25 1.24 20.78
N GLU A 637 -18.10 2.56 20.66
CA GLU A 637 -17.94 3.48 21.79
C GLU A 637 -19.18 3.51 22.69
N VAL A 638 -20.39 3.41 22.11
CA VAL A 638 -21.65 3.35 22.87
C VAL A 638 -21.85 1.96 23.50
N LYS A 639 -21.57 0.87 22.79
CA LYS A 639 -21.60 -0.50 23.35
C LYS A 639 -20.66 -0.64 24.55
N ALA A 640 -19.43 -0.13 24.42
CA ALA A 640 -18.46 -0.13 25.52
C ALA A 640 -18.87 0.75 26.71
N ARG A 641 -19.78 1.72 26.53
CA ARG A 641 -20.37 2.48 27.65
C ARG A 641 -21.44 1.65 28.35
N LEU A 642 -22.30 0.95 27.60
CA LEU A 642 -23.31 0.05 28.15
C LEU A 642 -22.65 -1.08 28.98
N ASP A 643 -21.64 -1.74 28.42
CA ASP A 643 -20.91 -2.82 29.13
C ASP A 643 -20.31 -2.36 30.46
N LYS A 644 -19.83 -1.11 30.54
CA LYS A 644 -19.30 -0.52 31.78
C LYS A 644 -20.38 -0.18 32.80
N HIS A 645 -21.60 0.15 32.36
CA HIS A 645 -22.72 0.37 33.29
C HIS A 645 -23.21 -0.95 33.88
N GLY A 646 -23.11 -2.06 33.14
CA GLY A 646 -23.46 -3.40 33.63
C GLY A 646 -22.52 -3.96 34.71
N ASP A 647 -21.28 -3.46 34.81
CA ASP A 647 -20.28 -3.88 35.81
C ASP A 647 -20.35 -3.07 37.13
N GLU A 648 -21.07 -1.95 37.17
CA GLU A 648 -21.26 -1.13 38.38
C GLU A 648 -22.57 -1.53 39.10
N GLU A 649 -22.53 -2.57 39.95
CA GLU A 649 -23.67 -3.12 40.71
C GLU A 649 -24.31 -2.17 41.76
N ASP A 650 -23.88 -0.91 41.89
CA ASP A 650 -24.34 0.00 42.95
C ASP A 650 -24.82 1.34 42.37
N MET A 651 -26.09 1.46 41.97
CA MET A 651 -26.98 2.63 42.20
C MET A 651 -28.41 2.42 41.63
N GLU A 652 -29.43 2.76 42.44
CA GLU A 652 -30.87 2.60 42.22
C GLU A 652 -31.47 3.41 41.03
N LYS A 653 -32.52 2.84 40.39
CA LYS A 653 -33.62 3.43 39.57
C LYS A 653 -33.35 4.46 38.46
N ASN A 654 -32.32 5.30 38.53
CA ASN A 654 -31.89 6.15 37.43
C ASN A 654 -31.07 5.37 36.38
N SER A 655 -30.56 4.19 36.74
CA SER A 655 -29.79 3.31 35.86
C SER A 655 -30.64 2.69 34.75
N GLU A 656 -31.87 2.25 35.04
CA GLU A 656 -32.77 1.62 34.05
C GLU A 656 -33.18 2.59 32.92
N ASP A 657 -33.43 3.87 33.24
CA ASP A 657 -33.79 4.89 32.24
C ASP A 657 -32.58 5.29 31.36
N GLU A 658 -31.36 5.29 31.90
CA GLU A 658 -30.13 5.56 31.14
C GLU A 658 -29.71 4.36 30.30
N GLU A 659 -29.88 3.14 30.81
CA GLU A 659 -29.65 1.89 30.08
C GLU A 659 -30.58 1.77 28.87
N GLY A 660 -31.88 2.03 29.05
CA GLY A 660 -32.84 2.04 27.95
C GLY A 660 -32.55 3.10 26.88
N GLN A 661 -32.02 4.27 27.27
CA GLN A 661 -31.57 5.30 26.31
C GLN A 661 -30.31 4.87 25.53
N LEU A 662 -29.39 4.15 26.17
CA LEU A 662 -28.20 3.62 25.51
C LEU A 662 -28.56 2.48 24.54
N GLU A 663 -29.50 1.61 24.92
CA GLU A 663 -30.02 0.55 24.05
C GLU A 663 -30.72 1.13 22.81
N GLU A 664 -31.58 2.13 22.96
CA GLU A 664 -32.23 2.82 21.83
C GLU A 664 -31.20 3.52 20.92
N GLN A 665 -30.14 4.09 21.51
CA GLN A 665 -29.03 4.67 20.74
C GLN A 665 -28.23 3.60 19.99
N ILE A 666 -28.00 2.43 20.59
CA ILE A 666 -27.33 1.29 19.95
C ILE A 666 -28.16 0.79 18.77
N GLU A 667 -29.47 0.62 18.93
CA GLU A 667 -30.36 0.17 17.85
C GLU A 667 -30.32 1.16 16.66
N ARG A 668 -30.48 2.46 16.93
CA ARG A 668 -30.38 3.51 15.90
C ARG A 668 -29.02 3.56 15.22
N LEU A 669 -27.93 3.37 15.97
CA LEU A 669 -26.58 3.34 15.39
C LEU A 669 -26.34 2.06 14.58
N GLN A 670 -26.92 0.94 15.00
CA GLN A 670 -26.81 -0.33 14.29
C GLN A 670 -27.52 -0.28 12.94
N GLU A 671 -28.74 0.27 12.88
CA GLU A 671 -29.45 0.55 11.62
C GLU A 671 -28.62 1.46 10.69
N LYS A 672 -27.97 2.49 11.26
CA LYS A 672 -27.09 3.38 10.48
C LYS A 672 -25.85 2.67 9.96
N VAL A 673 -25.25 1.76 10.73
CA VAL A 673 -24.11 0.95 10.27
C VAL A 673 -24.54 0.06 9.12
N GLU A 674 -25.67 -0.64 9.23
CA GLU A 674 -26.19 -1.53 8.19
C GLU A 674 -26.49 -0.75 6.90
N SER A 675 -27.13 0.41 7.01
CA SER A 675 -27.38 1.31 5.88
C SER A 675 -26.07 1.78 5.22
N ALA A 676 -25.10 2.25 6.01
CA ALA A 676 -23.82 2.70 5.47
C ALA A 676 -22.99 1.56 4.85
N GLN A 677 -23.04 0.35 5.42
CA GLN A 677 -22.43 -0.85 4.82
C GLN A 677 -23.12 -1.23 3.52
N SER A 678 -24.45 -1.14 3.45
CA SER A 678 -25.21 -1.35 2.23
C SER A 678 -24.82 -0.35 1.13
N GLU A 679 -24.70 0.94 1.46
CA GLU A 679 -24.21 1.97 0.53
C GLU A 679 -22.78 1.68 0.04
N GLN A 680 -21.88 1.27 0.94
CA GLN A 680 -20.51 0.89 0.58
C GLN A 680 -20.50 -0.33 -0.35
N LYS A 681 -21.27 -1.37 -0.03
CA LYS A 681 -21.40 -2.57 -0.86
C LYS A 681 -21.93 -2.19 -2.26
N ASN A 682 -23.00 -1.41 -2.31
CA ASN A 682 -23.61 -0.95 -3.56
C ASN A 682 -22.64 -0.12 -4.41
N LEU A 683 -21.83 0.75 -3.78
CA LEU A 683 -20.78 1.49 -4.49
C LEU A 683 -19.80 0.54 -5.21
N PHE A 684 -19.30 -0.49 -4.53
CA PHE A 684 -18.42 -1.48 -5.16
C PHE A 684 -19.14 -2.26 -6.26
N LEU A 685 -20.38 -2.69 -6.04
CA LEU A 685 -21.17 -3.40 -7.07
C LEU A 685 -21.34 -2.54 -8.32
N VAL A 686 -21.68 -1.26 -8.19
CA VAL A 686 -21.78 -0.32 -9.31
C VAL A 686 -20.45 -0.20 -10.05
N ILE A 687 -19.34 -0.04 -9.33
CA ILE A 687 -18.00 0.06 -9.94
C ILE A 687 -17.68 -1.22 -10.73
N PHE A 688 -17.88 -2.40 -10.15
CA PHE A 688 -17.60 -3.67 -10.83
C PHE A 688 -18.51 -3.92 -12.02
N GLN A 689 -19.81 -3.61 -11.92
CA GLN A 689 -20.75 -3.70 -13.05
C GLN A 689 -20.31 -2.81 -14.22
N ARG A 690 -19.86 -1.58 -13.96
CA ARG A 690 -19.38 -0.67 -15.01
C ARG A 690 -18.10 -1.20 -15.67
N PHE A 691 -17.16 -1.72 -14.90
CA PHE A 691 -15.97 -2.38 -15.45
C PHE A 691 -16.31 -3.60 -16.32
N ILE A 692 -17.16 -4.50 -15.80
CA ILE A 692 -17.59 -5.70 -16.53
C ILE A 692 -18.24 -5.30 -17.85
N MET A 693 -19.15 -4.32 -17.83
CA MET A 693 -19.84 -3.84 -19.03
C MET A 693 -18.86 -3.30 -20.07
N MET A 694 -17.96 -2.40 -19.68
CA MET A 694 -17.00 -1.78 -20.61
C MET A 694 -15.96 -2.77 -21.16
N LEU A 695 -15.44 -3.67 -20.32
CA LEU A 695 -14.50 -4.69 -20.75
C LEU A 695 -15.17 -5.70 -21.68
N THR A 696 -16.40 -6.12 -21.37
CA THR A 696 -17.17 -7.03 -22.23
C THR A 696 -17.47 -6.39 -23.58
N GLU A 697 -17.91 -5.12 -23.61
CA GLU A 697 -18.15 -4.38 -24.85
C GLU A 697 -16.87 -4.32 -25.71
N HIS A 698 -15.72 -4.04 -25.09
CA HIS A 698 -14.44 -4.01 -25.79
C HIS A 698 -14.06 -5.38 -26.37
N LEU A 699 -14.18 -6.45 -25.57
CA LEU A 699 -13.83 -7.80 -25.97
C LEU A 699 -14.70 -8.28 -27.14
N VAL A 700 -16.02 -8.11 -27.03
CA VAL A 700 -16.98 -8.44 -28.10
C VAL A 700 -16.70 -7.63 -29.36
N ARG A 701 -16.38 -6.34 -29.24
CA ARG A 701 -16.03 -5.49 -30.38
C ARG A 701 -14.74 -5.94 -31.06
N CYS A 702 -13.72 -6.33 -30.30
CA CYS A 702 -12.45 -6.82 -30.84
C CYS A 702 -12.63 -8.18 -31.52
N GLU A 703 -13.40 -9.09 -30.92
CA GLU A 703 -13.74 -10.39 -31.51
C GLU A 703 -14.52 -10.21 -32.83
N THR A 704 -15.58 -9.40 -32.81
CA THR A 704 -16.40 -9.11 -34.00
C THR A 704 -15.59 -8.40 -35.10
N GLY A 705 -14.70 -7.48 -34.70
CA GLY A 705 -13.87 -6.72 -35.62
C GLY A 705 -12.59 -7.42 -36.08
N SER A 706 -12.25 -8.59 -35.50
CA SER A 706 -10.94 -9.25 -35.68
C SER A 706 -9.75 -8.31 -35.40
N VAL A 707 -9.87 -7.48 -34.36
CA VAL A 707 -8.85 -6.52 -33.91
C VAL A 707 -8.17 -7.05 -32.65
N ASP A 708 -6.90 -6.68 -32.44
CA ASP A 708 -6.17 -7.03 -31.22
C ASP A 708 -6.85 -6.46 -29.96
N ILE A 709 -7.06 -7.34 -28.97
CA ILE A 709 -7.61 -7.00 -27.65
C ILE A 709 -6.61 -6.14 -26.86
N ASN A 710 -5.30 -6.33 -27.08
CA ASN A 710 -4.23 -5.72 -26.27
C ASN A 710 -3.95 -4.25 -26.64
N THR A 711 -4.98 -3.42 -26.54
CA THR A 711 -4.88 -1.97 -26.73
C THR A 711 -4.37 -1.27 -25.46
N PRO A 712 -3.76 -0.07 -25.57
CA PRO A 712 -3.38 0.73 -24.38
C PRO A 712 -4.56 1.05 -23.46
N TRP A 713 -5.75 1.26 -24.06
CA TRP A 713 -6.99 1.46 -23.31
C TRP A 713 -7.37 0.20 -22.53
N TYR A 714 -7.29 -0.98 -23.15
CA TYR A 714 -7.63 -2.25 -22.50
C TYR A 714 -6.68 -2.57 -21.34
N LYS A 715 -5.36 -2.40 -21.54
CA LYS A 715 -4.37 -2.50 -20.46
C LYS A 715 -4.74 -1.59 -19.28
N THR A 716 -5.03 -0.31 -19.56
CA THR A 716 -5.42 0.63 -18.52
C THR A 716 -6.71 0.19 -17.83
N CYS A 717 -7.76 -0.17 -18.56
CA CYS A 717 -9.05 -0.54 -18.00
C CYS A 717 -8.95 -1.78 -17.09
N THR A 718 -8.28 -2.83 -17.55
CA THR A 718 -8.07 -4.08 -16.81
C THR A 718 -7.21 -3.86 -15.56
N GLU A 719 -6.11 -3.09 -15.66
CA GLU A 719 -5.25 -2.81 -14.51
C GLU A 719 -5.89 -1.85 -13.51
N ARG A 720 -6.85 -1.01 -13.94
CA ARG A 720 -7.67 -0.19 -13.03
C ARG A 720 -8.72 -1.02 -12.28
N LEU A 721 -9.31 -2.03 -12.92
CA LEU A 721 -10.13 -3.04 -12.22
C LEU A 721 -9.30 -3.77 -11.15
N GLN A 722 -8.10 -4.22 -11.54
CA GLN A 722 -7.14 -4.84 -10.60
C GLN A 722 -6.80 -3.88 -9.44
N GLN A 723 -6.60 -2.59 -9.72
CA GLN A 723 -6.31 -1.58 -8.70
C GLN A 723 -7.44 -1.43 -7.67
N ILE A 724 -8.71 -1.58 -8.05
CA ILE A 724 -9.84 -1.58 -7.09
C ILE A 724 -9.68 -2.71 -6.07
N PHE A 725 -9.41 -3.93 -6.54
CA PHE A 725 -9.16 -5.07 -5.67
C PHE A 725 -7.93 -4.87 -4.80
N LEU A 726 -6.81 -4.42 -5.37
CA LEU A 726 -5.56 -4.22 -4.64
C LEU A 726 -5.70 -3.16 -3.54
N MET A 727 -6.30 -2.00 -3.83
CA MET A 727 -6.34 -0.90 -2.86
C MET A 727 -7.38 -1.09 -1.76
N HIS A 728 -8.41 -1.91 -2.00
CA HIS A 728 -9.55 -2.04 -1.09
C HIS A 728 -9.84 -3.50 -0.70
N HIS A 729 -8.86 -4.40 -0.82
CA HIS A 729 -9.01 -5.83 -0.57
C HIS A 729 -9.70 -6.13 0.77
N VAL A 730 -9.30 -5.45 1.86
CA VAL A 730 -9.90 -5.64 3.20
C VAL A 730 -11.39 -5.32 3.21
N THR A 731 -11.81 -4.30 2.47
CA THR A 731 -13.21 -3.87 2.39
C THR A 731 -14.02 -4.74 1.44
N ILE A 732 -13.38 -5.34 0.42
CA ILE A 732 -14.04 -6.19 -0.57
C ILE A 732 -14.19 -7.63 -0.07
N GLN A 733 -13.29 -8.12 0.79
CA GLN A 733 -13.29 -9.49 1.31
C GLN A 733 -14.66 -9.96 1.86
N PRO A 734 -15.40 -9.15 2.66
CA PRO A 734 -16.72 -9.55 3.16
C PRO A 734 -17.78 -9.74 2.06
N TYR A 735 -17.54 -9.21 0.86
CA TYR A 735 -18.48 -9.23 -0.27
C TYR A 735 -18.19 -10.34 -1.27
N VAL A 736 -17.13 -11.15 -1.08
CA VAL A 736 -16.71 -12.25 -1.97
C VAL A 736 -17.91 -13.12 -2.37
N GLY A 737 -18.70 -13.62 -1.43
CA GLY A 737 -19.86 -14.47 -1.75
C GLY A 737 -20.94 -13.77 -2.58
N THR A 738 -21.10 -12.45 -2.48
CA THR A 738 -22.00 -11.71 -3.40
C THR A 738 -21.37 -11.55 -4.78
N LEU A 739 -20.07 -11.28 -4.83
CA LEU A 739 -19.34 -11.08 -6.08
C LEU A 739 -19.31 -12.35 -6.94
N GLU A 740 -19.05 -13.52 -6.34
CA GLU A 740 -19.04 -14.82 -7.04
C GLU A 740 -20.41 -15.17 -7.61
N ASN A 741 -21.47 -14.93 -6.85
CA ASN A 741 -22.82 -15.34 -7.22
C ASN A 741 -23.51 -14.39 -8.20
N LEU A 742 -23.18 -13.09 -8.18
CA LEU A 742 -23.92 -12.07 -8.94
C LEU A 742 -23.12 -11.41 -10.07
N LEU A 743 -21.79 -11.28 -9.95
CA LEU A 743 -21.00 -10.47 -10.88
C LEU A 743 -19.92 -11.29 -11.61
N PHE A 744 -19.06 -11.98 -10.88
CA PHE A 744 -17.92 -12.72 -11.42
C PHE A 744 -18.25 -14.22 -11.52
N THR A 745 -19.32 -14.52 -12.27
CA THR A 745 -19.78 -15.89 -12.49
C THR A 745 -18.92 -16.60 -13.54
N ALA A 746 -19.08 -17.93 -13.67
CA ALA A 746 -18.37 -18.74 -14.67
C ALA A 746 -18.74 -18.40 -16.13
N GLU A 747 -19.81 -17.64 -16.36
CA GLU A 747 -20.24 -17.20 -17.70
C GLU A 747 -19.49 -15.94 -18.18
N LEU A 748 -18.81 -15.25 -17.27
CA LEU A 748 -18.05 -14.04 -17.57
C LEU A 748 -16.82 -14.38 -18.44
N ASP A 749 -16.43 -13.46 -19.33
CA ASP A 749 -15.24 -13.64 -20.15
C ASP A 749 -14.00 -13.96 -19.30
N PRO A 750 -13.18 -14.97 -19.69
CA PRO A 750 -12.03 -15.42 -18.91
C PRO A 750 -11.03 -14.32 -18.57
N HIS A 751 -10.87 -13.28 -19.40
CA HIS A 751 -9.93 -12.21 -19.12
C HIS A 751 -10.37 -11.35 -17.93
N ILE A 752 -11.67 -11.09 -17.80
CA ILE A 752 -12.21 -10.32 -16.68
C ILE A 752 -12.25 -11.21 -15.43
N LEU A 753 -12.65 -12.48 -15.59
CA LEU A 753 -12.73 -13.43 -14.49
C LEU A 753 -11.35 -13.71 -13.89
N ALA A 754 -10.29 -13.71 -14.71
CA ALA A 754 -8.91 -13.88 -14.25
C ALA A 754 -8.50 -12.81 -13.22
N VAL A 755 -8.93 -11.55 -13.36
CA VAL A 755 -8.63 -10.49 -12.39
C VAL A 755 -9.26 -10.79 -11.03
N TYR A 756 -10.47 -11.33 -11.04
CA TYR A 756 -11.16 -11.75 -9.82
C TYR A 756 -10.51 -12.98 -9.17
N GLN A 757 -10.14 -13.99 -9.97
CA GLN A 757 -9.42 -15.17 -9.49
C GLN A 757 -8.05 -14.82 -8.91
N GLN A 758 -7.35 -13.85 -9.49
CA GLN A 758 -6.10 -13.30 -8.96
C GLN A 758 -6.32 -12.65 -7.58
N PHE A 759 -7.39 -11.88 -7.40
CA PHE A 759 -7.76 -11.29 -6.11
C PHE A 759 -8.03 -12.36 -5.05
N CYS A 760 -8.81 -13.38 -5.40
CA CYS A 760 -9.10 -14.52 -4.52
C CYS A 760 -7.81 -15.24 -4.07
N ALA A 761 -6.85 -15.42 -4.98
CA ALA A 761 -5.55 -16.05 -4.71
C ALA A 761 -4.62 -15.25 -3.77
N LEU A 762 -5.01 -14.06 -3.32
CA LEU A 762 -4.25 -13.30 -2.31
C LEU A 762 -4.44 -13.83 -0.89
N GLN A 763 -5.52 -14.57 -0.63
CA GLN A 763 -5.87 -15.08 0.71
C GLN A 763 -6.38 -16.54 0.72
N LEU A 764 -6.80 -17.08 -0.43
CA LEU A 764 -7.27 -18.47 -0.56
C LEU A 764 -6.15 -19.44 -0.93
#